data_AF-A0A5Q3L8E4-F1
#
_entry.id   AF-A0A5Q3L8E4-F1
#
_cell.length_a   1.000
_cell.length_b   1.000
_cell.length_c   1.000
_cell.angle_alpha   90.00
_cell.angle_beta   90.00
_cell.angle_gamma   90.00
#
_symmetry.space_group_name_H-M   'P 1'
#
loop_
_entity.id
_entity.type
_entity.pdbx_description
1 polymer ?
#
loop_
_entity_poly.entity_id
_entity_poly.type
_entity_poly.pdbx_seq_one_letter_code
_entity_poly.pdbx_strand_id
1 'polypeptide(L)'
;MQAHFLGRWKRVTWCGMLLACCLLPLTSMAEEEETPPSLTPEQVGQMLRAGVGDVDLIVLADSRGLNFVVSEEVAEAMRELSASQRLICILSLCSNQTLKVESQADDAIEAGNYNKALALTQEIVKYSPYHIRAYQNLAKYYNNLGEFDQAVSTWTKLISIFPFKEWDYLIERGIVHSRMGNYSKAIEDFSNVTDSMPARMTPPFSLFIQRGNAYQQQGEFGRAFQDFYNAVKLYPREPNGYANSAFLLGSCPARNYRNGPRAVNMAETAIDLLPDDPQFAGIRANVLDALGVAKAETGDFSGAIDAAEEASDLRGAGSNQEILERIALYKDQKPYRLEIEPSGEAPSNVTYLPEMFLEEMVSLPGGTFTMGSSRFEDSERPEHQVTISPFRILKREVTGRDWALVMGEPLPSNPDYPKDWVSWDDCQRFLDRLNQQVGDDVRVFRLPTEAEWEFAAAGDQDTPWFFGASAGQLDNFAWYADNSGRVSHPVMQKEANPYGLFDVYGNVAEWCQDVYRPYSSVEVTDPGQILEEGDFHVFRGGSRLNTARQCRTGFRGLASRKDTRRGLGFRIVADELPELESQLASQAPIAGLDRAIEELSDEFADTFRDDVRNNLGALYLIRGSRRYQSKEYELAIEDFQEAIQILPTKSSDALVSRCYLSWLFATCTDDEIRDGERSYQFAKRVNVLLYNTKSSWLSLTVLAAAHAELGEFDRAIARAQEAVSRAPEQFLSDCETRLSQLKQNQKLRTNELPLPVSVQADTSNQ
;
A
#
# COMPACT_ATOMS: atom_id res chain seq x y z
N MET A 1 43.69 -30.57 34.75
CA MET A 1 44.97 -30.27 34.07
C MET A 1 44.65 -30.10 32.59
N GLN A 2 44.30 -28.88 32.15
CA GLN A 2 45.19 -27.90 31.50
C GLN A 2 45.95 -28.46 30.27
N ALA A 3 45.54 -28.08 29.05
CA ALA A 3 46.22 -27.10 28.19
C ALA A 3 45.85 -27.21 26.68
N HIS A 4 45.28 -26.12 26.15
CA HIS A 4 45.53 -25.43 24.86
C HIS A 4 45.40 -26.10 23.46
N PHE A 5 44.30 -25.73 22.78
CA PHE A 5 44.16 -24.95 21.51
C PHE A 5 45.05 -25.19 20.26
N LEU A 6 44.32 -25.23 19.11
CA LEU A 6 44.59 -24.76 17.72
C LEU A 6 44.84 -25.81 16.61
N GLY A 7 43.92 -25.84 15.63
CA GLY A 7 44.27 -25.92 14.21
C GLY A 7 43.51 -26.92 13.31
N ARG A 8 42.65 -26.37 12.43
CA ARG A 8 42.17 -26.91 11.12
C ARG A 8 41.11 -28.03 11.12
N TRP A 9 39.85 -27.63 10.93
CA TRP A 9 38.80 -28.48 10.38
C TRP A 9 38.85 -28.47 8.84
N LYS A 10 39.07 -29.64 8.22
CA LYS A 10 38.71 -29.90 6.82
C LYS A 10 37.37 -30.62 6.79
N ARG A 11 36.44 -30.06 6.02
CA ARG A 11 35.12 -30.59 5.67
C ARG A 11 35.22 -32.01 5.10
N VAL A 12 34.44 -32.94 5.66
CA VAL A 12 33.97 -34.15 4.98
C VAL A 12 32.46 -34.00 4.85
N THR A 13 31.98 -33.93 3.61
CA THR A 13 30.57 -33.75 3.23
C THR A 13 29.75 -34.98 3.59
N TRP A 14 28.64 -34.75 4.29
CA TRP A 14 27.64 -35.72 4.69
C TRP A 14 26.70 -36.04 3.52
N CYS A 15 26.91 -37.19 2.85
CA CYS A 15 25.91 -37.85 2.00
C CYS A 15 25.45 -39.21 2.59
N GLY A 16 25.65 -39.42 3.89
CA GLY A 16 25.57 -40.77 4.48
C GLY A 16 24.26 -41.16 5.18
N MET A 17 23.26 -40.28 5.38
CA MET A 17 22.15 -40.60 6.30
C MET A 17 20.78 -40.89 5.68
N LEU A 18 20.51 -40.54 4.41
CA LEU A 18 19.23 -40.91 3.76
C LEU A 18 19.21 -42.34 3.17
N LEU A 19 20.35 -43.04 3.21
CA LEU A 19 20.48 -44.42 2.73
C LEU A 19 20.17 -45.49 3.80
N ALA A 20 19.87 -45.10 5.04
CA ALA A 20 19.77 -46.05 6.17
C ALA A 20 18.35 -46.57 6.48
N CYS A 21 17.27 -45.99 5.94
CA CYS A 21 15.90 -46.41 6.30
C CYS A 21 15.19 -47.29 5.27
N CYS A 22 15.73 -47.46 4.05
CA CYS A 22 15.09 -48.24 2.99
C CYS A 22 15.92 -49.42 2.45
N LEU A 23 17.10 -49.71 3.02
CA LEU A 23 17.94 -50.82 2.58
C LEU A 23 18.53 -51.56 3.79
N LEU A 24 18.02 -52.77 4.04
CA LEU A 24 18.73 -54.01 4.38
C LEU A 24 17.64 -55.12 4.52
N PRO A 25 17.79 -56.32 3.91
CA PRO A 25 19.04 -56.97 3.57
C PRO A 25 19.21 -57.17 2.05
N LEU A 26 20.38 -56.83 1.53
CA LEU A 26 21.14 -57.62 0.55
C LEU A 26 22.45 -56.86 0.32
N THR A 27 23.40 -57.13 1.20
CA THR A 27 24.81 -56.79 1.00
C THR A 27 25.36 -57.62 -0.15
N SER A 28 25.99 -56.97 -1.14
CA SER A 28 27.37 -57.22 -1.59
C SER A 28 27.54 -56.92 -3.08
N MET A 29 28.67 -56.26 -3.42
CA MET A 29 29.25 -56.11 -4.77
C MET A 29 28.51 -55.08 -5.66
N ALA A 30 29.13 -54.14 -6.36
CA ALA A 30 30.52 -53.79 -6.59
C ALA A 30 30.54 -52.31 -7.05
N GLU A 31 31.70 -51.66 -6.88
CA GLU A 31 32.07 -50.42 -7.57
C GLU A 31 32.00 -50.61 -9.09
N GLU A 32 31.46 -49.64 -9.82
CA GLU A 32 31.99 -49.03 -11.06
C GLU A 32 30.90 -48.23 -11.79
N GLU A 33 31.33 -47.11 -12.38
CA GLU A 33 30.54 -46.27 -13.29
C GLU A 33 29.98 -47.10 -14.46
N GLU A 34 28.67 -47.06 -14.69
CA GLU A 34 28.09 -47.20 -16.03
C GLU A 34 26.67 -46.62 -16.08
N THR A 35 26.37 -45.90 -17.16
CA THR A 35 25.08 -45.27 -17.50
C THR A 35 23.87 -46.19 -17.28
N PRO A 36 22.73 -45.71 -16.76
CA PRO A 36 21.53 -46.56 -16.66
C PRO A 36 21.07 -46.96 -18.06
N PRO A 37 20.60 -48.21 -18.26
CA PRO A 37 20.09 -48.66 -19.54
C PRO A 37 18.87 -47.84 -19.91
N SER A 38 18.88 -47.33 -21.14
CA SER A 38 17.78 -46.60 -21.77
C SER A 38 16.54 -47.49 -21.83
N LEU A 39 15.46 -47.10 -21.15
CA LEU A 39 14.12 -47.55 -21.51
C LEU A 39 13.90 -47.26 -22.99
N THR A 40 13.43 -48.25 -23.77
CA THR A 40 13.19 -47.99 -25.18
C THR A 40 11.92 -47.13 -25.34
N PRO A 41 11.91 -46.17 -26.29
CA PRO A 41 10.76 -45.28 -26.51
C PRO A 41 9.41 -45.98 -26.78
N GLU A 42 9.43 -47.25 -27.18
CA GLU A 42 8.25 -48.06 -27.46
C GLU A 42 7.60 -48.61 -26.18
N GLN A 43 8.40 -48.89 -25.15
CA GLN A 43 7.96 -49.41 -23.85
C GLN A 43 7.36 -48.29 -22.98
N VAL A 44 7.98 -47.11 -22.98
CA VAL A 44 7.39 -45.89 -22.37
C VAL A 44 6.14 -45.45 -23.14
N GLY A 45 6.13 -45.66 -24.46
CA GLY A 45 5.00 -45.38 -25.34
C GLY A 45 3.79 -46.33 -25.16
N GLN A 46 3.95 -47.52 -24.58
CA GLN A 46 2.84 -48.39 -24.17
C GLN A 46 2.29 -48.01 -22.79
N MET A 47 3.16 -47.59 -21.86
CA MET A 47 2.75 -47.12 -20.52
C MET A 47 1.92 -45.83 -20.56
N LEU A 48 2.15 -44.95 -21.55
CA LEU A 48 1.37 -43.72 -21.74
C LEU A 48 0.09 -43.92 -22.57
N ARG A 49 -0.04 -45.04 -23.31
CA ARG A 49 -1.20 -45.31 -24.19
C ARG A 49 -2.31 -46.14 -23.55
N ALA A 50 -2.03 -46.87 -22.48
CA ALA A 50 -3.04 -47.65 -21.74
C ALA A 50 -3.69 -46.89 -20.55
N GLY A 51 -3.20 -45.70 -20.19
CA GLY A 51 -3.74 -44.87 -19.09
C GLY A 51 -5.03 -44.10 -19.40
N VAL A 52 -5.69 -44.46 -20.50
CA VAL A 52 -7.12 -44.24 -20.74
C VAL A 52 -7.82 -45.56 -20.40
N GLY A 53 -8.51 -45.63 -19.26
CA GLY A 53 -9.46 -46.69 -18.91
C GLY A 53 -9.18 -47.41 -17.58
N ASP A 54 -9.99 -47.12 -16.56
CA ASP A 54 -10.26 -47.94 -15.37
C ASP A 54 -9.08 -48.61 -14.64
N VAL A 55 -8.23 -47.83 -13.98
CA VAL A 55 -7.36 -48.37 -12.91
C VAL A 55 -7.69 -47.66 -11.60
N ASP A 56 -8.42 -48.38 -10.73
CA ASP A 56 -8.67 -47.97 -9.34
C ASP A 56 -7.38 -48.12 -8.53
N LEU A 57 -6.68 -47.00 -8.30
CA LEU A 57 -5.58 -46.95 -7.34
C LEU A 57 -6.16 -46.79 -5.93
N ILE A 58 -6.23 -47.87 -5.15
CA ILE A 58 -6.65 -47.80 -3.75
C ILE A 58 -5.41 -47.59 -2.87
N VAL A 59 -5.32 -46.41 -2.27
CA VAL A 59 -4.31 -46.08 -1.25
C VAL A 59 -4.84 -46.50 0.11
N LEU A 60 -4.23 -47.51 0.73
CA LEU A 60 -4.51 -47.90 2.11
C LEU A 60 -3.39 -47.38 3.00
N ALA A 61 -3.70 -46.36 3.81
CA ALA A 61 -2.81 -45.89 4.87
C ALA A 61 -3.10 -46.66 6.16
N ASP A 62 -2.12 -47.39 6.69
CA ASP A 62 -2.13 -47.85 8.08
C ASP A 62 -0.91 -47.30 8.83
N SER A 63 -0.88 -47.50 10.15
CA SER A 63 0.18 -47.02 11.07
C SER A 63 1.60 -47.53 10.76
N ARG A 64 1.81 -48.33 9.71
CA ARG A 64 3.10 -48.92 9.31
C ARG A 64 3.60 -48.47 7.92
N GLY A 65 2.88 -47.59 7.21
CA GLY A 65 3.34 -46.97 5.95
C GLY A 65 2.31 -46.98 4.83
N LEU A 66 2.61 -46.26 3.74
CA LEU A 66 1.79 -46.19 2.51
C LEU A 66 1.87 -47.52 1.74
N ASN A 67 0.76 -48.28 1.69
CA ASN A 67 0.62 -49.42 0.79
C ASN A 67 -0.18 -49.00 -0.45
N PHE A 68 0.44 -49.12 -1.63
CA PHE A 68 -0.19 -48.87 -2.92
C PHE A 68 -0.75 -50.17 -3.49
N VAL A 69 -2.05 -50.21 -3.77
CA VAL A 69 -2.66 -51.29 -4.56
C VAL A 69 -2.77 -50.80 -5.99
N VAL A 70 -1.85 -51.25 -6.85
CA VAL A 70 -1.89 -51.10 -8.31
C VAL A 70 -2.37 -52.43 -8.91
N SER A 71 -2.94 -52.41 -10.13
CA SER A 71 -3.23 -53.67 -10.84
C SER A 71 -1.95 -54.50 -11.00
N GLU A 72 -2.09 -55.82 -11.02
CA GLU A 72 -0.96 -56.76 -11.09
C GLU A 72 -0.04 -56.48 -12.30
N GLU A 73 -0.65 -56.05 -13.42
CA GLU A 73 0.02 -55.64 -14.66
C GLU A 73 0.91 -54.38 -14.48
N VAL A 74 0.44 -53.39 -13.71
CA VAL A 74 1.21 -52.17 -13.39
C VAL A 74 2.31 -52.46 -12.38
N ALA A 75 2.04 -53.33 -11.39
CA ALA A 75 3.04 -53.79 -10.43
C ALA A 75 4.21 -54.51 -11.12
N GLU A 76 3.91 -55.33 -12.13
CA GLU A 76 4.90 -56.10 -12.88
C GLU A 76 5.76 -55.21 -13.78
N ALA A 77 5.14 -54.24 -14.50
CA ALA A 77 5.87 -53.24 -15.27
C ALA A 77 6.79 -52.35 -14.40
N MET A 78 6.40 -52.08 -13.15
CA MET A 78 7.20 -51.30 -12.20
C MET A 78 8.40 -52.07 -11.60
N ARG A 79 8.42 -53.41 -11.65
CA ARG A 79 9.53 -54.21 -11.07
C ARG A 79 10.83 -54.05 -11.84
N GLU A 80 10.76 -53.87 -13.17
CA GLU A 80 11.94 -53.68 -14.03
C GLU A 80 12.54 -52.27 -13.99
N LEU A 81 11.84 -51.32 -13.36
CA LEU A 81 12.28 -49.95 -13.20
C LEU A 81 13.26 -49.79 -12.03
N SER A 82 14.20 -48.87 -12.16
CA SER A 82 15.02 -48.43 -11.02
C SER A 82 14.16 -47.75 -9.95
N ALA A 83 14.67 -47.65 -8.72
CA ALA A 83 13.93 -47.03 -7.60
C ALA A 83 13.49 -45.57 -7.90
N SER A 84 14.32 -44.81 -8.62
CA SER A 84 14.00 -43.45 -9.06
C SER A 84 12.90 -43.42 -10.13
N GLN A 85 12.94 -44.35 -11.09
CA GLN A 85 11.90 -44.47 -12.12
C GLN A 85 10.54 -44.90 -11.55
N ARG A 86 10.52 -45.82 -10.58
CA ARG A 86 9.29 -46.18 -9.85
C ARG A 86 8.67 -44.99 -9.14
N LEU A 87 9.50 -44.20 -8.45
CA LEU A 87 9.05 -43.00 -7.75
C LEU A 87 8.43 -41.97 -8.72
N ILE A 88 9.05 -41.74 -9.88
CA ILE A 88 8.53 -40.85 -10.93
C ILE A 88 7.17 -41.34 -11.46
N CYS A 89 7.02 -42.64 -11.71
CA CYS A 89 5.76 -43.21 -12.17
C CYS A 89 4.64 -43.09 -11.12
N ILE A 90 4.93 -43.35 -9.84
CA ILE A 90 3.96 -43.21 -8.74
C ILE A 90 3.52 -41.74 -8.60
N LEU A 91 4.46 -40.80 -8.60
CA LEU A 91 4.16 -39.37 -8.53
C LEU A 91 3.33 -38.88 -9.72
N SER A 92 3.63 -39.37 -10.94
CA SER A 92 2.88 -39.04 -12.15
C SER A 92 1.45 -39.58 -12.13
N LEU A 93 1.23 -40.81 -11.66
CA LEU A 93 -0.10 -41.40 -11.52
C LEU A 93 -0.95 -40.67 -10.46
N CYS A 94 -0.36 -40.33 -9.31
CA CYS A 94 -1.04 -39.54 -8.27
C CYS A 94 -1.41 -38.12 -8.75
N SER A 95 -0.52 -37.49 -9.52
CA SER A 95 -0.78 -36.17 -10.12
C SER A 95 -1.92 -36.21 -11.13
N ASN A 96 -1.99 -37.24 -11.97
CA ASN A 96 -2.98 -37.34 -13.04
C ASN A 96 -4.40 -37.63 -12.49
N GLN A 97 -4.51 -38.46 -11.45
CA GLN A 97 -5.78 -38.72 -10.77
C GLN A 97 -6.31 -37.46 -10.06
N THR A 98 -5.43 -36.69 -9.42
CA THR A 98 -5.80 -35.43 -8.74
C THR A 98 -6.38 -34.42 -9.75
N LEU A 99 -5.70 -34.21 -10.89
CA LEU A 99 -6.17 -33.31 -11.95
C LEU A 99 -7.53 -33.71 -12.53
N LYS A 100 -7.81 -35.02 -12.65
CA LYS A 100 -9.10 -35.53 -13.14
C LYS A 100 -10.23 -35.22 -12.16
N VAL A 101 -10.02 -35.42 -10.86
CA VAL A 101 -11.05 -35.13 -9.83
C VAL A 101 -11.28 -33.62 -9.71
N GLU A 102 -10.24 -32.80 -9.88
CA GLU A 102 -10.37 -31.34 -9.94
C GLU A 102 -11.20 -30.88 -11.13
N SER A 103 -10.94 -31.42 -12.33
CA SER A 103 -11.77 -31.12 -13.51
C SER A 103 -13.23 -31.48 -13.28
N GLN A 104 -13.53 -32.59 -12.61
CA GLN A 104 -14.91 -32.98 -12.29
C GLN A 104 -15.57 -32.07 -11.25
N ALA A 105 -14.78 -31.53 -10.32
CA ALA A 105 -15.25 -30.55 -9.34
C ALA A 105 -15.55 -29.21 -10.02
N ASP A 106 -14.69 -28.77 -10.94
CA ASP A 106 -14.90 -27.56 -11.75
C ASP A 106 -16.15 -27.68 -12.63
N ASP A 107 -16.34 -28.82 -13.33
CA ASP A 107 -17.55 -29.12 -14.10
C ASP A 107 -18.82 -29.06 -13.23
N ALA A 108 -18.72 -29.53 -11.98
CA ALA A 108 -19.84 -29.48 -11.04
C ALA A 108 -20.17 -28.04 -10.60
N ILE A 109 -19.17 -27.15 -10.50
CA ILE A 109 -19.38 -25.72 -10.22
C ILE A 109 -19.99 -25.00 -11.41
N GLU A 110 -19.54 -25.27 -12.64
CA GLU A 110 -20.16 -24.72 -13.85
C GLU A 110 -21.64 -25.12 -13.97
N ALA A 111 -21.97 -26.34 -13.51
CA ALA A 111 -23.34 -26.82 -13.40
C ALA A 111 -24.12 -26.29 -12.17
N GLY A 112 -23.51 -25.41 -11.36
CA GLY A 112 -24.12 -24.83 -10.14
C GLY A 112 -24.28 -25.81 -8.97
N ASN A 113 -23.64 -26.97 -9.01
CA ASN A 113 -23.77 -28.04 -8.02
C ASN A 113 -22.63 -28.03 -7.00
N TYR A 114 -22.69 -27.06 -6.07
CA TYR A 114 -21.72 -26.89 -5.00
C TYR A 114 -21.58 -28.11 -4.08
N ASN A 115 -22.64 -28.88 -3.85
CA ASN A 115 -22.59 -30.09 -3.02
C ASN A 115 -21.75 -31.20 -3.67
N LYS A 116 -21.86 -31.37 -4.98
CA LYS A 116 -21.05 -32.35 -5.74
C LYS A 116 -19.58 -31.91 -5.79
N ALA A 117 -19.32 -30.63 -6.05
CA ALA A 117 -17.97 -30.08 -6.04
C ALA A 117 -17.29 -30.21 -4.66
N LEU A 118 -18.04 -29.97 -3.59
CA LEU A 118 -17.58 -30.16 -2.21
C LEU A 118 -17.16 -31.61 -1.96
N ALA A 119 -18.01 -32.58 -2.30
CA ALA A 119 -17.73 -34.00 -2.09
C ALA A 119 -16.47 -34.48 -2.84
N LEU A 120 -16.32 -34.08 -4.11
CA LEU A 120 -15.14 -34.39 -4.93
C LEU A 120 -13.87 -33.76 -4.35
N THR A 121 -13.96 -32.52 -3.86
CA THR A 121 -12.80 -31.81 -3.29
C THR A 121 -12.41 -32.36 -1.90
N GLN A 122 -13.37 -32.83 -1.11
CA GLN A 122 -13.10 -33.55 0.15
C GLN A 122 -12.35 -34.86 -0.12
N GLU A 123 -12.66 -35.53 -1.24
CA GLU A 123 -11.92 -36.71 -1.68
C GLU A 123 -10.45 -36.37 -1.94
N ILE A 124 -10.17 -35.27 -2.67
CA ILE A 124 -8.81 -34.77 -2.94
C ILE A 124 -8.01 -34.59 -1.65
N VAL A 125 -8.59 -33.93 -0.66
CA VAL A 125 -7.91 -33.67 0.61
C VAL A 125 -7.64 -34.95 1.42
N LYS A 126 -8.44 -36.01 1.23
CA LYS A 126 -8.26 -37.29 1.93
C LYS A 126 -6.96 -38.00 1.52
N TYR A 127 -6.60 -37.96 0.24
CA TYR A 127 -5.38 -38.61 -0.28
C TYR A 127 -4.22 -37.63 -0.51
N SER A 128 -4.51 -36.33 -0.67
CA SER A 128 -3.53 -35.25 -0.79
C SER A 128 -3.73 -34.22 0.33
N PRO A 129 -3.36 -34.54 1.59
CA PRO A 129 -3.69 -33.74 2.78
C PRO A 129 -3.00 -32.37 2.86
N TYR A 130 -2.09 -32.07 1.92
CA TYR A 130 -1.34 -30.82 1.76
C TYR A 130 -1.67 -30.10 0.44
N HIS A 131 -2.84 -30.37 -0.18
CA HIS A 131 -3.21 -29.79 -1.47
C HIS A 131 -3.87 -28.40 -1.33
N ILE A 132 -3.07 -27.33 -1.47
CA ILE A 132 -3.49 -25.92 -1.24
C ILE A 132 -4.79 -25.57 -1.98
N ARG A 133 -4.83 -25.78 -3.31
CA ARG A 133 -5.99 -25.44 -4.14
C ARG A 133 -7.27 -26.16 -3.70
N ALA A 134 -7.15 -27.37 -3.16
CA ALA A 134 -8.30 -28.14 -2.70
C ALA A 134 -8.87 -27.54 -1.41
N TYR A 135 -8.02 -27.15 -0.45
CA TYR A 135 -8.46 -26.46 0.76
C TYR A 135 -9.06 -25.08 0.46
N GLN A 136 -8.50 -24.33 -0.49
CA GLN A 136 -9.08 -23.05 -0.94
C GLN A 136 -10.49 -23.25 -1.50
N ASN A 137 -10.66 -24.24 -2.39
CA ASN A 137 -11.94 -24.56 -3.00
C ASN A 137 -12.96 -25.05 -1.95
N LEU A 138 -12.56 -25.93 -1.03
CA LEU A 138 -13.42 -26.37 0.08
C LEU A 138 -13.94 -25.19 0.90
N ALA A 139 -13.05 -24.29 1.32
CA ALA A 139 -13.43 -23.16 2.15
C ALA A 139 -14.40 -22.21 1.40
N LYS A 140 -14.16 -21.97 0.11
CA LYS A 140 -15.06 -21.19 -0.76
C LYS A 140 -16.42 -21.87 -0.94
N TYR A 141 -16.46 -23.18 -1.13
CA TYR A 141 -17.72 -23.93 -1.29
C TYR A 141 -18.53 -23.94 0.01
N TYR A 142 -17.90 -24.16 1.16
CA TYR A 142 -18.56 -24.02 2.46
C TYR A 142 -19.14 -22.62 2.67
N ASN A 143 -18.40 -21.56 2.31
CA ASN A 143 -18.88 -20.19 2.37
C ASN A 143 -20.11 -19.94 1.48
N ASN A 144 -20.13 -20.49 0.26
CA ASN A 144 -21.27 -20.36 -0.66
C ASN A 144 -22.50 -21.15 -0.19
N LEU A 145 -22.30 -22.31 0.45
CA LEU A 145 -23.37 -23.11 1.05
C LEU A 145 -23.90 -22.55 2.38
N GLY A 146 -23.25 -21.52 2.93
CA GLY A 146 -23.59 -20.94 4.23
C GLY A 146 -23.05 -21.72 5.44
N GLU A 147 -22.17 -22.70 5.21
CA GLU A 147 -21.50 -23.49 6.25
C GLU A 147 -20.28 -22.74 6.81
N PHE A 148 -20.52 -21.58 7.42
CA PHE A 148 -19.45 -20.64 7.79
C PHE A 148 -18.41 -21.21 8.76
N ASP A 149 -18.81 -22.00 9.76
CA ASP A 149 -17.86 -22.59 10.72
C ASP A 149 -16.87 -23.54 10.04
N GLN A 150 -17.33 -24.32 9.07
CA GLN A 150 -16.47 -25.21 8.28
C GLN A 150 -15.53 -24.41 7.38
N ALA A 151 -16.02 -23.31 6.79
CA ALA A 151 -15.18 -22.41 6.00
C ALA A 151 -14.05 -21.79 6.83
N VAL A 152 -14.37 -21.24 8.02
CA VAL A 152 -13.37 -20.66 8.94
C VAL A 152 -12.35 -21.71 9.39
N SER A 153 -12.81 -22.91 9.77
CA SER A 153 -11.93 -24.02 10.17
C SER A 153 -10.98 -24.42 9.04
N THR A 154 -11.51 -24.51 7.81
CA THR A 154 -10.73 -24.86 6.61
C THR A 154 -9.67 -23.80 6.29
N TRP A 155 -10.03 -22.51 6.34
CA TRP A 155 -9.09 -21.41 6.16
C TRP A 155 -8.01 -21.38 7.24
N THR A 156 -8.40 -21.57 8.50
CA THR A 156 -7.46 -21.61 9.64
C THR A 156 -6.47 -22.76 9.50
N LYS A 157 -6.95 -23.93 9.08
CA LYS A 157 -6.08 -25.07 8.78
C LYS A 157 -5.14 -24.76 7.60
N LEU A 158 -5.64 -24.15 6.53
CA LEU A 158 -4.81 -23.78 5.38
C LEU A 158 -3.69 -22.80 5.78
N ILE A 159 -4.02 -21.74 6.54
CA ILE A 159 -3.05 -20.77 7.07
C ILE A 159 -1.97 -21.48 7.91
N SER A 160 -2.36 -22.42 8.78
CA SER A 160 -1.41 -23.15 9.63
C SER A 160 -0.46 -24.07 8.86
N ILE A 161 -0.87 -24.58 7.71
CA ILE A 161 -0.08 -25.51 6.90
C ILE A 161 0.75 -24.75 5.85
N PHE A 162 0.25 -23.62 5.37
CA PHE A 162 0.83 -22.83 4.28
C PHE A 162 0.82 -21.34 4.62
N PRO A 163 1.83 -20.84 5.37
CA PRO A 163 1.93 -19.41 5.69
C PRO A 163 2.36 -18.55 4.49
N PHE A 164 2.71 -19.14 3.34
CA PHE A 164 3.06 -18.40 2.14
C PHE A 164 1.81 -17.76 1.51
N LYS A 165 1.82 -16.43 1.35
CA LYS A 165 0.65 -15.60 0.98
C LYS A 165 -0.50 -15.66 1.99
N GLU A 166 -0.18 -15.79 3.28
CA GLU A 166 -1.15 -15.79 4.38
C GLU A 166 -2.16 -14.64 4.28
N TRP A 167 -1.74 -13.45 3.83
CA TRP A 167 -2.63 -12.30 3.63
C TRP A 167 -3.83 -12.59 2.71
N ASP A 168 -3.66 -13.35 1.61
CA ASP A 168 -4.76 -13.69 0.72
C ASP A 168 -5.80 -14.57 1.44
N TYR A 169 -5.33 -15.44 2.35
CA TYR A 169 -6.18 -16.35 3.12
C TYR A 169 -6.86 -15.65 4.29
N LEU A 170 -6.18 -14.70 4.92
CA LEU A 170 -6.74 -13.83 5.97
C LEU A 170 -7.86 -12.95 5.41
N ILE A 171 -7.72 -12.39 4.20
CA ILE A 171 -8.81 -11.64 3.55
C ILE A 171 -10.05 -12.53 3.38
N GLU A 172 -9.86 -13.75 2.86
CA GLU A 172 -10.98 -14.67 2.61
C GLU A 172 -11.63 -15.14 3.92
N ARG A 173 -10.86 -15.41 4.98
CA ARG A 173 -11.41 -15.75 6.30
C ARG A 173 -12.12 -14.56 6.95
N GLY A 174 -11.59 -13.36 6.82
CA GLY A 174 -12.21 -12.12 7.26
C GLY A 174 -13.55 -11.86 6.59
N ILE A 175 -13.66 -12.13 5.28
CA ILE A 175 -14.95 -12.06 4.55
C ILE A 175 -15.97 -13.04 5.15
N VAL A 176 -15.55 -14.28 5.46
CA VAL A 176 -16.44 -15.26 6.12
C VAL A 176 -16.88 -14.75 7.50
N HIS A 177 -15.96 -14.19 8.31
CA HIS A 177 -16.31 -13.58 9.59
C HIS A 177 -17.30 -12.42 9.46
N SER A 178 -17.14 -11.55 8.47
CA SER A 178 -18.10 -10.46 8.18
C SER A 178 -19.49 -11.00 7.82
N ARG A 179 -19.57 -12.08 7.02
CA ARG A 179 -20.86 -12.71 6.67
C ARG A 179 -21.54 -13.36 7.86
N MET A 180 -20.78 -13.79 8.87
CA MET A 180 -21.32 -14.29 10.14
C MET A 180 -21.79 -13.16 11.08
N GLY A 181 -21.53 -11.89 10.75
CA GLY A 181 -21.73 -10.75 11.66
C GLY A 181 -20.64 -10.62 12.74
N ASN A 182 -19.57 -11.40 12.65
CA ASN A 182 -18.43 -11.36 13.59
C ASN A 182 -17.42 -10.29 13.18
N TYR A 183 -17.85 -9.03 13.14
CA TYR A 183 -17.05 -7.92 12.58
C TYR A 183 -15.72 -7.71 13.31
N SER A 184 -15.64 -7.96 14.63
CA SER A 184 -14.38 -7.81 15.38
C SER A 184 -13.30 -8.76 14.88
N LYS A 185 -13.66 -10.03 14.60
CA LYS A 185 -12.73 -11.03 14.06
C LYS A 185 -12.38 -10.74 12.61
N ALA A 186 -13.33 -10.22 11.84
CA ALA A 186 -13.07 -9.80 10.47
C ALA A 186 -12.04 -8.66 10.42
N ILE A 187 -12.21 -7.64 11.28
CA ILE A 187 -11.26 -6.53 11.40
C ILE A 187 -9.88 -7.02 11.83
N GLU A 188 -9.81 -7.95 12.79
CA GLU A 188 -8.55 -8.58 13.21
C GLU A 188 -7.83 -9.24 12.03
N ASP A 189 -8.52 -10.10 11.27
CA ASP A 189 -7.97 -10.75 10.08
C ASP A 189 -7.51 -9.74 9.02
N PHE A 190 -8.32 -8.72 8.73
CA PHE A 190 -7.95 -7.69 7.76
C PHE A 190 -6.79 -6.80 8.24
N SER A 191 -6.64 -6.57 9.54
CA SER A 191 -5.55 -5.77 10.10
C SER A 191 -4.23 -6.55 10.08
N ASN A 192 -4.28 -7.84 10.37
CA ASN A 192 -3.14 -8.73 10.23
C ASN A 192 -2.60 -8.77 8.79
N VAL A 193 -3.46 -8.55 7.78
CA VAL A 193 -3.01 -8.40 6.39
C VAL A 193 -2.11 -7.18 6.24
N THR A 194 -2.52 -6.01 6.71
CA THR A 194 -1.71 -4.79 6.59
C THR A 194 -0.39 -4.89 7.36
N ASP A 195 -0.39 -5.63 8.47
CA ASP A 195 0.79 -5.79 9.33
C ASP A 195 1.79 -6.82 8.78
N SER A 196 1.31 -7.88 8.13
CA SER A 196 2.14 -8.96 7.58
C SER A 196 2.57 -8.72 6.13
N MET A 197 1.89 -7.83 5.40
CA MET A 197 2.17 -7.60 3.99
C MET A 197 3.47 -6.81 3.79
N PRO A 198 4.37 -7.23 2.89
CA PRO A 198 5.61 -6.50 2.66
C PRO A 198 5.34 -5.07 2.16
N ALA A 199 5.96 -4.05 2.77
CA ALA A 199 5.76 -2.61 2.44
C ALA A 199 5.93 -2.18 0.97
N ARG A 200 6.43 -3.07 0.09
CA ARG A 200 6.58 -2.82 -1.36
C ARG A 200 5.40 -3.35 -2.18
N MET A 201 4.51 -4.09 -1.53
CA MET A 201 3.29 -4.61 -2.12
C MET A 201 2.14 -3.71 -1.69
N THR A 202 1.35 -3.28 -2.66
CA THR A 202 0.15 -2.52 -2.39
C THR A 202 -0.95 -3.50 -1.93
N PRO A 203 -1.55 -3.31 -0.74
CA PRO A 203 -2.67 -4.14 -0.31
C PRO A 203 -3.84 -4.01 -1.27
N PRO A 204 -4.51 -5.12 -1.65
CA PRO A 204 -5.55 -5.09 -2.67
C PRO A 204 -6.68 -4.14 -2.24
N PHE A 205 -7.27 -3.40 -3.18
CA PHE A 205 -8.35 -2.44 -2.87
C PHE A 205 -9.49 -3.10 -2.08
N SER A 206 -9.79 -4.37 -2.36
CA SER A 206 -10.83 -5.13 -1.68
C SER A 206 -10.60 -5.26 -0.19
N LEU A 207 -9.35 -5.30 0.29
CA LEU A 207 -9.04 -5.32 1.71
C LEU A 207 -9.63 -4.10 2.41
N PHE A 208 -9.33 -2.91 1.88
CA PHE A 208 -9.79 -1.65 2.43
C PHE A 208 -11.31 -1.53 2.38
N ILE A 209 -11.94 -1.93 1.27
CA ILE A 209 -13.40 -1.95 1.18
C ILE A 209 -14.02 -2.88 2.23
N GLN A 210 -13.48 -4.10 2.39
CA GLN A 210 -14.04 -5.09 3.31
C GLN A 210 -13.84 -4.70 4.79
N ARG A 211 -12.66 -4.18 5.13
CA ARG A 211 -12.38 -3.71 6.50
C ARG A 211 -13.16 -2.44 6.83
N GLY A 212 -13.26 -1.49 5.89
CA GLY A 212 -14.08 -0.30 6.03
C GLY A 212 -15.56 -0.64 6.25
N ASN A 213 -16.10 -1.61 5.52
CA ASN A 213 -17.44 -2.13 5.73
C ASN A 213 -17.62 -2.75 7.12
N ALA A 214 -16.64 -3.53 7.59
CA ALA A 214 -16.68 -4.12 8.93
C ALA A 214 -16.65 -3.04 10.03
N TYR A 215 -15.80 -2.01 9.90
CA TYR A 215 -15.79 -0.85 10.81
C TYR A 215 -17.12 -0.09 10.79
N GLN A 216 -17.72 0.09 9.61
CA GLN A 216 -19.02 0.74 9.49
C GLN A 216 -20.09 -0.02 10.29
N GLN A 217 -20.12 -1.35 10.18
CA GLN A 217 -21.06 -2.20 10.94
C GLN A 217 -20.85 -2.17 12.45
N GLN A 218 -19.65 -1.82 12.90
CA GLN A 218 -19.35 -1.60 14.32
C GLN A 218 -19.63 -0.16 14.80
N GLY A 219 -20.10 0.72 13.90
CA GLY A 219 -20.30 2.14 14.22
C GLY A 219 -18.98 2.93 14.36
N GLU A 220 -17.87 2.39 13.86
CA GLU A 220 -16.55 3.05 13.82
C GLU A 220 -16.38 3.86 12.52
N PHE A 221 -17.26 4.83 12.30
CA PHE A 221 -17.38 5.54 11.01
C PHE A 221 -16.11 6.28 10.56
N GLY A 222 -15.30 6.78 11.50
CA GLY A 222 -14.02 7.43 11.16
C GLY A 222 -13.02 6.46 10.52
N ARG A 223 -12.88 5.26 11.10
CA ARG A 223 -12.01 4.20 10.55
C ARG A 223 -12.56 3.64 9.25
N ALA A 224 -13.89 3.50 9.15
CA ALA A 224 -14.54 3.10 7.91
C ALA A 224 -14.24 4.05 6.76
N PHE A 225 -14.39 5.36 6.99
CA PHE A 225 -14.09 6.38 5.99
C PHE A 225 -12.61 6.35 5.58
N GLN A 226 -11.69 6.19 6.54
CA GLN A 226 -10.27 6.12 6.24
C GLN A 226 -9.93 4.94 5.33
N ASP A 227 -10.50 3.76 5.59
CA ASP A 227 -10.27 2.59 4.74
C ASP A 227 -10.84 2.81 3.33
N PHE A 228 -12.06 3.33 3.20
CA PHE A 228 -12.59 3.67 1.87
C PHE A 228 -11.74 4.71 1.14
N TYR A 229 -11.21 5.68 1.87
CA TYR A 229 -10.34 6.70 1.32
C TYR A 229 -8.96 6.14 0.92
N ASN A 230 -8.36 5.24 1.71
CA ASN A 230 -7.13 4.53 1.35
C ASN A 230 -7.31 3.74 0.05
N ALA A 231 -8.49 3.14 -0.18
CA ALA A 231 -8.82 2.50 -1.44
C ALA A 231 -8.77 3.51 -2.62
N VAL A 232 -9.32 4.72 -2.44
CA VAL A 232 -9.26 5.80 -3.44
C VAL A 232 -7.81 6.24 -3.70
N LYS A 233 -7.04 6.47 -2.64
CA LYS A 233 -5.66 6.95 -2.70
C LYS A 233 -4.74 5.99 -3.44
N LEU A 234 -4.83 4.70 -3.13
CA LEU A 234 -3.96 3.66 -3.72
C LEU A 234 -4.48 3.18 -5.09
N TYR A 235 -5.79 3.28 -5.32
CA TYR A 235 -6.45 2.83 -6.54
C TYR A 235 -7.36 3.92 -7.12
N PRO A 236 -6.79 5.04 -7.63
CA PRO A 236 -7.57 6.22 -8.03
C PRO A 236 -8.47 5.99 -9.25
N ARG A 237 -8.29 4.87 -9.97
CA ARG A 237 -9.13 4.45 -11.11
C ARG A 237 -10.18 3.40 -10.72
N GLU A 238 -10.26 3.00 -9.46
CA GLU A 238 -11.20 2.01 -9.00
C GLU A 238 -12.46 2.67 -8.39
N PRO A 239 -13.64 2.55 -9.00
CA PRO A 239 -14.84 3.28 -8.59
C PRO A 239 -15.39 2.87 -7.21
N ASN A 240 -15.14 1.64 -6.74
CA ASN A 240 -15.73 1.16 -5.49
C ASN A 240 -15.26 1.95 -4.26
N GLY A 241 -14.01 2.43 -4.21
CA GLY A 241 -13.52 3.26 -3.10
C GLY A 241 -14.28 4.58 -2.98
N TYR A 242 -14.51 5.23 -4.12
CA TYR A 242 -15.28 6.46 -4.20
C TYR A 242 -16.75 6.24 -3.82
N ALA A 243 -17.37 5.17 -4.33
CA ALA A 243 -18.77 4.86 -4.06
C ALA A 243 -19.04 4.58 -2.57
N ASN A 244 -18.19 3.75 -1.91
CA ASN A 244 -18.34 3.47 -0.48
C ASN A 244 -18.09 4.73 0.38
N SER A 245 -17.10 5.54 0.01
CA SER A 245 -16.85 6.82 0.68
C SER A 245 -18.04 7.78 0.56
N ALA A 246 -18.57 7.94 -0.66
CA ALA A 246 -19.72 8.79 -0.93
C ALA A 246 -20.96 8.33 -0.17
N PHE A 247 -21.21 7.02 -0.17
CA PHE A 247 -22.32 6.42 0.56
C PHE A 247 -22.23 6.74 2.05
N LEU A 248 -21.07 6.51 2.68
CA LEU A 248 -20.86 6.80 4.10
C LEU A 248 -21.01 8.29 4.40
N LEU A 249 -20.40 9.17 3.60
CA LEU A 249 -20.48 10.63 3.77
C LEU A 249 -21.91 11.17 3.61
N GLY A 250 -22.77 10.51 2.82
CA GLY A 250 -24.17 10.91 2.64
C GLY A 250 -25.13 10.30 3.65
N SER A 251 -24.86 9.08 4.13
CA SER A 251 -25.80 8.30 4.97
C SER A 251 -25.41 8.18 6.45
N CYS A 252 -24.21 8.60 6.86
CA CYS A 252 -23.75 8.37 8.22
C CYS A 252 -24.70 8.98 9.28
N PRO A 253 -25.15 8.22 10.29
CA PRO A 253 -26.09 8.71 11.29
C PRO A 253 -25.45 9.82 12.13
N ALA A 254 -24.15 9.71 12.37
CA ALA A 254 -23.35 10.70 13.06
C ALA A 254 -23.02 11.89 12.12
N ARG A 255 -23.58 13.07 12.44
CA ARG A 255 -23.49 14.28 11.60
C ARG A 255 -22.05 14.75 11.33
N ASN A 256 -21.09 14.41 12.19
CA ASN A 256 -19.68 14.82 12.09
C ASN A 256 -18.96 14.16 10.93
N TYR A 257 -19.42 13.00 10.48
CA TYR A 257 -18.89 12.31 9.33
C TYR A 257 -19.67 12.58 8.05
N ARG A 258 -20.78 13.32 8.09
CA ARG A 258 -21.54 13.67 6.89
C ARG A 258 -20.98 14.89 6.16
N ASN A 259 -20.83 14.77 4.84
CA ASN A 259 -20.44 15.85 3.94
C ASN A 259 -21.08 15.63 2.56
N GLY A 260 -22.27 16.20 2.34
CA GLY A 260 -23.05 16.05 1.11
C GLY A 260 -22.29 16.49 -0.15
N PRO A 261 -21.73 17.71 -0.23
CA PRO A 261 -21.00 18.16 -1.43
C PRO A 261 -19.81 17.26 -1.79
N ARG A 262 -19.02 16.83 -0.80
CA ARG A 262 -17.91 15.89 -1.03
C ARG A 262 -18.42 14.51 -1.45
N ALA A 263 -19.52 14.04 -0.87
CA ALA A 263 -20.15 12.78 -1.25
C ALA A 263 -20.60 12.79 -2.72
N VAL A 264 -21.25 13.88 -3.16
CA VAL A 264 -21.68 14.03 -4.57
C VAL A 264 -20.49 13.99 -5.51
N ASN A 265 -19.45 14.77 -5.22
CA ASN A 265 -18.24 14.80 -6.05
C ASN A 265 -17.55 13.43 -6.15
N MET A 266 -17.46 12.69 -5.04
CA MET A 266 -16.88 11.34 -5.05
C MET A 266 -17.75 10.36 -5.85
N ALA A 267 -19.07 10.42 -5.70
CA ALA A 267 -19.99 9.56 -6.45
C ALA A 267 -19.97 9.87 -7.96
N GLU A 268 -19.94 11.14 -8.36
CA GLU A 268 -19.80 11.55 -9.77
C GLU A 268 -18.48 11.07 -10.36
N THR A 269 -17.38 11.22 -9.62
CA THR A 269 -16.07 10.69 -10.04
C THR A 269 -16.13 9.17 -10.25
N ALA A 270 -16.82 8.44 -9.38
CA ALA A 270 -17.00 7.00 -9.52
C ALA A 270 -17.80 6.62 -10.79
N ILE A 271 -18.79 7.43 -11.17
CA ILE A 271 -19.57 7.21 -12.41
C ILE A 271 -18.70 7.45 -13.63
N ASP A 272 -17.89 8.52 -13.63
CA ASP A 272 -17.01 8.87 -14.74
C ASP A 272 -15.93 7.82 -15.01
N LEU A 273 -15.53 7.07 -13.98
CA LEU A 273 -14.56 5.98 -14.10
C LEU A 273 -15.16 4.71 -14.74
N LEU A 274 -16.50 4.57 -14.79
CA LEU A 274 -17.16 3.35 -15.27
C LEU A 274 -17.45 3.40 -16.78
N PRO A 275 -16.96 2.42 -17.56
CA PRO A 275 -17.29 2.33 -18.97
C PRO A 275 -18.77 1.96 -19.18
N ASP A 276 -19.32 2.38 -20.32
CA ASP A 276 -20.69 2.06 -20.74
C ASP A 276 -20.77 0.63 -21.32
N ASP A 277 -20.58 -0.35 -20.44
CA ASP A 277 -20.57 -1.77 -20.75
C ASP A 277 -21.50 -2.54 -19.78
N PRO A 278 -22.45 -3.36 -20.29
CA PRO A 278 -23.35 -4.17 -19.48
C PRO A 278 -22.69 -5.02 -18.40
N GLN A 279 -21.43 -5.43 -18.57
CA GLN A 279 -20.72 -6.21 -17.57
C GLN A 279 -20.51 -5.46 -16.24
N PHE A 280 -20.57 -4.11 -16.27
CA PHE A 280 -20.45 -3.25 -15.09
C PHE A 280 -21.79 -2.80 -14.52
N ALA A 281 -22.93 -3.30 -15.02
CA ALA A 281 -24.26 -2.87 -14.59
C ALA A 281 -24.46 -2.94 -13.06
N GLY A 282 -23.95 -3.99 -12.42
CA GLY A 282 -24.01 -4.14 -10.95
C GLY A 282 -23.20 -3.09 -10.18
N ILE A 283 -22.00 -2.77 -10.66
CA ILE A 283 -21.15 -1.74 -10.03
C ILE A 283 -21.76 -0.35 -10.28
N ARG A 284 -22.23 -0.09 -11.50
CA ARG A 284 -22.94 1.15 -11.87
C ARG A 284 -24.17 1.36 -10.98
N ALA A 285 -24.94 0.32 -10.70
CA ALA A 285 -26.06 0.40 -9.77
C ALA A 285 -25.64 0.77 -8.34
N ASN A 286 -24.55 0.20 -7.81
CA ASN A 286 -24.03 0.57 -6.49
C ASN A 286 -23.57 2.04 -6.43
N VAL A 287 -22.94 2.53 -7.50
CA VAL A 287 -22.45 3.90 -7.58
C VAL A 287 -23.61 4.89 -7.70
N LEU A 288 -24.61 4.61 -8.54
CA LEU A 288 -25.80 5.45 -8.69
C LEU A 288 -26.61 5.52 -7.39
N ASP A 289 -26.68 4.41 -6.65
CA ASP A 289 -27.30 4.37 -5.34
C ASP A 289 -26.55 5.25 -4.32
N ALA A 290 -25.22 5.21 -4.32
CA ALA A 290 -24.39 6.13 -3.52
C ALA A 290 -24.57 7.61 -3.95
N LEU A 291 -24.70 7.88 -5.25
CA LEU A 291 -25.01 9.23 -5.75
C LEU A 291 -26.38 9.70 -5.27
N GLY A 292 -27.39 8.83 -5.28
CA GLY A 292 -28.72 9.14 -4.79
C GLY A 292 -28.71 9.53 -3.31
N VAL A 293 -28.00 8.75 -2.50
CA VAL A 293 -27.76 9.06 -1.08
C VAL A 293 -27.05 10.40 -0.89
N ALA A 294 -26.02 10.67 -1.69
CA ALA A 294 -25.24 11.90 -1.61
C ALA A 294 -26.06 13.15 -2.00
N LYS A 295 -26.84 13.07 -3.08
CA LYS A 295 -27.73 14.16 -3.54
C LYS A 295 -28.86 14.43 -2.55
N ALA A 296 -29.42 13.39 -1.95
CA ALA A 296 -30.43 13.57 -0.90
C ALA A 296 -29.85 14.32 0.32
N GLU A 297 -28.58 14.09 0.68
CA GLU A 297 -27.91 14.82 1.77
C GLU A 297 -27.71 16.31 1.46
N THR A 298 -27.53 16.69 0.20
CA THR A 298 -27.46 18.11 -0.21
C THR A 298 -28.82 18.77 -0.38
N GLY A 299 -29.91 18.00 -0.30
CA GLY A 299 -31.29 18.46 -0.52
C GLY A 299 -31.76 18.39 -1.97
N ASP A 300 -30.96 17.85 -2.90
CA ASP A 300 -31.39 17.55 -4.26
C ASP A 300 -32.15 16.22 -4.31
N PHE A 301 -33.41 16.23 -3.84
CA PHE A 301 -34.26 15.05 -3.82
C PHE A 301 -34.70 14.60 -5.21
N SER A 302 -34.79 15.53 -6.18
CA SER A 302 -35.08 15.18 -7.58
C SER A 302 -33.99 14.32 -8.18
N GLY A 303 -32.74 14.81 -8.14
CA GLY A 303 -31.61 14.06 -8.67
C GLY A 303 -31.30 12.80 -7.85
N ALA A 304 -31.68 12.77 -6.57
CA ALA A 304 -31.59 11.57 -5.74
C ALA A 304 -32.57 10.47 -6.19
N ILE A 305 -33.81 10.84 -6.53
CA ILE A 305 -34.82 9.91 -7.07
C ILE A 305 -34.36 9.38 -8.42
N ASP A 306 -33.93 10.26 -9.34
CA ASP A 306 -33.48 9.86 -10.68
C ASP A 306 -32.34 8.83 -10.61
N ALA A 307 -31.31 9.10 -9.80
CA ALA A 307 -30.18 8.19 -9.64
C ALA A 307 -30.60 6.85 -8.99
N ALA A 308 -31.50 6.88 -8.01
CA ALA A 308 -31.97 5.66 -7.34
C ALA A 308 -32.91 4.82 -8.23
N GLU A 309 -33.74 5.43 -9.07
CA GLU A 309 -34.58 4.73 -10.05
C GLU A 309 -33.71 4.05 -11.11
N GLU A 310 -32.69 4.74 -11.63
CA GLU A 310 -31.71 4.15 -12.55
C GLU A 310 -30.93 2.98 -11.90
N ALA A 311 -30.50 3.14 -10.64
CA ALA A 311 -29.84 2.06 -9.90
C ALA A 311 -30.75 0.82 -9.72
N SER A 312 -32.04 1.05 -9.47
CA SER A 312 -33.04 -0.02 -9.36
C SER A 312 -33.22 -0.75 -10.70
N ASP A 313 -33.33 -0.02 -11.81
CA ASP A 313 -33.53 -0.60 -13.13
C ASP A 313 -32.35 -1.52 -13.54
N LEU A 314 -31.12 -1.17 -13.15
CA LEU A 314 -29.92 -1.97 -13.42
C LEU A 314 -29.82 -3.27 -12.60
N ARG A 315 -30.36 -3.34 -11.37
CA ARG A 315 -30.31 -4.54 -10.50
C ARG A 315 -31.41 -5.57 -10.78
N GLY A 316 -32.54 -5.15 -11.34
CA GLY A 316 -33.70 -6.02 -11.61
C GLY A 316 -34.54 -6.40 -10.38
N ALA A 317 -35.74 -6.95 -10.62
CA ALA A 317 -36.84 -7.05 -9.65
C ALA A 317 -36.61 -7.90 -8.37
N GLY A 318 -35.46 -8.57 -8.21
CA GLY A 318 -35.19 -9.49 -7.10
C GLY A 318 -34.34 -8.95 -5.94
N SER A 319 -33.69 -7.78 -6.09
CA SER A 319 -32.69 -7.29 -5.12
C SER A 319 -32.78 -5.79 -4.77
N ASN A 320 -33.94 -5.16 -4.97
CA ASN A 320 -34.10 -3.69 -4.94
C ASN A 320 -34.81 -3.13 -3.70
N GLN A 321 -35.18 -3.97 -2.73
CA GLN A 321 -36.03 -3.54 -1.62
C GLN A 321 -35.45 -2.32 -0.87
N GLU A 322 -34.14 -2.32 -0.59
CA GLU A 322 -33.46 -1.21 0.08
C GLU A 322 -33.47 0.08 -0.74
N ILE A 323 -33.29 -0.01 -2.07
CA ILE A 323 -33.30 1.16 -2.96
C ILE A 323 -34.72 1.73 -3.05
N LEU A 324 -35.74 0.88 -3.13
CA LEU A 324 -37.14 1.30 -3.17
C LEU A 324 -37.57 2.01 -1.87
N GLU A 325 -37.07 1.56 -0.72
CA GLU A 325 -37.27 2.22 0.57
C GLU A 325 -36.61 3.61 0.58
N ARG A 326 -35.40 3.75 0.03
CA ARG A 326 -34.73 5.06 -0.11
C ARG A 326 -35.48 5.99 -1.06
N ILE A 327 -35.98 5.50 -2.20
CA ILE A 327 -36.82 6.29 -3.11
C ILE A 327 -38.06 6.82 -2.39
N ALA A 328 -38.70 6.02 -1.53
CA ALA A 328 -39.84 6.46 -0.73
C ALA A 328 -39.46 7.59 0.24
N LEU A 329 -38.29 7.49 0.90
CA LEU A 329 -37.76 8.56 1.74
C LEU A 329 -37.50 9.85 0.96
N TYR A 330 -36.92 9.75 -0.24
CA TYR A 330 -36.62 10.92 -1.09
C TYR A 330 -37.89 11.60 -1.59
N LYS A 331 -38.95 10.84 -1.91
CA LYS A 331 -40.28 11.37 -2.25
C LYS A 331 -40.90 12.17 -1.09
N ASP A 332 -40.60 11.77 0.14
CA ASP A 332 -40.97 12.48 1.36
C ASP A 332 -39.99 13.62 1.75
N GLN A 333 -39.02 13.95 0.89
CA GLN A 333 -37.94 14.93 1.13
C GLN A 333 -37.12 14.63 2.40
N LYS A 334 -36.87 13.35 2.66
CA LYS A 334 -36.04 12.88 3.77
C LYS A 334 -34.78 12.20 3.25
N PRO A 335 -33.58 12.60 3.69
CA PRO A 335 -32.35 11.90 3.33
C PRO A 335 -32.24 10.57 4.06
N TYR A 336 -31.59 9.59 3.44
CA TYR A 336 -31.36 8.27 4.02
C TYR A 336 -30.29 8.32 5.12
N ARG A 337 -30.46 7.50 6.16
CA ARG A 337 -29.49 7.31 7.24
C ARG A 337 -29.26 5.82 7.48
N LEU A 338 -28.00 5.43 7.68
CA LEU A 338 -27.68 4.07 8.14
C LEU A 338 -28.28 3.85 9.53
N GLU A 339 -28.88 2.68 9.73
CA GLU A 339 -29.43 2.24 11.01
C GLU A 339 -28.36 1.54 11.86
N ILE A 340 -27.25 2.25 12.12
CA ILE A 340 -26.11 1.75 12.90
C ILE A 340 -25.79 2.75 14.00
N GLU A 341 -25.80 2.31 15.25
CA GLU A 341 -25.44 3.18 16.37
C GLU A 341 -23.95 3.54 16.32
N PRO A 342 -23.58 4.83 16.47
CA PRO A 342 -22.19 5.21 16.62
C PRO A 342 -21.58 4.51 17.82
N SER A 343 -20.38 3.96 17.67
CA SER A 343 -19.62 3.47 18.82
C SER A 343 -19.46 4.63 19.82
N GLY A 344 -19.88 4.40 21.08
CA GLY A 344 -19.96 5.42 22.13
C GLY A 344 -18.59 5.96 22.60
N GLU A 345 -17.52 5.51 21.98
CA GLU A 345 -16.18 6.06 22.11
C GLU A 345 -15.88 6.79 20.79
N ALA A 346 -15.89 8.12 20.81
CA ALA A 346 -15.03 8.82 19.85
C ALA A 346 -13.63 8.22 20.05
N PRO A 347 -12.99 7.65 19.01
CA PRO A 347 -11.78 6.88 19.21
C PRO A 347 -10.79 7.74 19.99
N SER A 348 -10.43 7.30 21.20
CA SER A 348 -9.47 8.03 22.02
C SER A 348 -8.09 8.13 21.37
N ASN A 349 -7.88 7.41 20.27
CA ASN A 349 -6.81 7.58 19.30
C ASN A 349 -7.39 7.47 17.87
N VAL A 350 -7.78 8.60 17.26
CA VAL A 350 -7.94 8.67 15.80
C VAL A 350 -6.53 8.86 15.25
N THR A 351 -5.85 7.79 14.83
CA THR A 351 -4.46 7.84 14.34
C THR A 351 -4.32 8.44 12.92
N TYR A 352 -5.34 9.13 12.40
CA TYR A 352 -5.45 9.46 10.96
C TYR A 352 -5.90 10.89 10.63
N LEU A 353 -6.15 11.76 11.64
CA LEU A 353 -6.45 13.18 11.34
C LEU A 353 -5.28 13.88 10.62
N PRO A 354 -4.00 13.66 10.98
CA PRO A 354 -2.86 14.22 10.25
C PRO A 354 -2.93 14.01 8.74
N GLU A 355 -3.24 12.78 8.31
CA GLU A 355 -3.31 12.40 6.90
C GLU A 355 -4.42 13.15 6.17
N MET A 356 -5.61 13.26 6.80
CA MET A 356 -6.73 14.02 6.24
C MET A 356 -6.38 15.49 6.00
N PHE A 357 -5.62 16.13 6.90
CA PHE A 357 -5.18 17.52 6.70
C PHE A 357 -4.13 17.61 5.59
N LEU A 358 -3.12 16.73 5.59
CA LEU A 358 -2.05 16.73 4.59
C LEU A 358 -2.56 16.59 3.16
N GLU A 359 -3.65 15.86 2.94
CA GLU A 359 -4.26 15.65 1.62
C GLU A 359 -5.08 16.84 1.11
N GLU A 360 -5.56 17.70 2.01
CA GLU A 360 -6.20 18.95 1.66
C GLU A 360 -5.22 20.13 1.59
N MET A 361 -3.92 19.89 1.83
CA MET A 361 -2.89 20.90 1.70
C MET A 361 -2.35 21.02 0.27
N VAL A 362 -1.99 22.25 -0.10
CA VAL A 362 -1.30 22.59 -1.35
C VAL A 362 0.19 22.74 -1.05
N SER A 363 1.05 22.11 -1.85
CA SER A 363 2.49 22.35 -1.82
C SER A 363 2.85 23.66 -2.52
N LEU A 364 3.57 24.53 -1.81
CA LEU A 364 4.13 25.76 -2.34
C LEU A 364 5.65 25.63 -2.45
N PRO A 365 6.24 26.06 -3.57
CA PRO A 365 7.66 25.85 -3.85
C PRO A 365 8.61 26.69 -2.97
N GLY A 366 8.08 27.62 -2.18
CA GLY A 366 8.87 28.67 -1.54
C GLY A 366 9.55 29.58 -2.57
N GLY A 367 10.41 30.47 -2.09
CA GLY A 367 11.12 31.43 -2.94
C GLY A 367 11.32 32.79 -2.28
N THR A 368 11.90 33.71 -3.03
CA THR A 368 12.16 35.08 -2.57
C THR A 368 11.09 36.02 -3.11
N PHE A 369 10.48 36.83 -2.23
CA PHE A 369 9.47 37.81 -2.59
C PHE A 369 9.61 39.11 -1.78
N THR A 370 9.02 40.20 -2.29
CA THR A 370 8.93 41.47 -1.57
C THR A 370 7.76 41.40 -0.58
N MET A 371 8.06 41.50 0.71
CA MET A 371 7.08 41.50 1.78
C MET A 371 6.79 42.93 2.28
N GLY A 372 5.52 43.22 2.55
CA GLY A 372 5.05 44.52 3.04
C GLY A 372 4.61 45.48 1.94
N SER A 373 4.29 46.72 2.33
CA SER A 373 3.84 47.74 1.38
C SER A 373 4.16 49.16 1.83
N SER A 374 4.68 49.94 0.89
CA SER A 374 4.91 51.38 1.03
C SER A 374 3.64 52.21 0.77
N ARG A 375 2.57 51.61 0.23
CA ARG A 375 1.41 52.33 -0.33
C ARG A 375 0.22 52.48 0.62
N PHE A 376 0.15 51.68 1.68
CA PHE A 376 -1.04 51.57 2.52
C PHE A 376 -0.78 51.94 3.98
N GLU A 377 -0.77 50.97 4.89
CA GLU A 377 -0.68 51.21 6.33
C GLU A 377 0.78 51.21 6.82
N ASP A 378 1.09 52.05 7.82
CA ASP A 378 2.47 52.17 8.35
C ASP A 378 2.97 50.86 8.99
N SER A 379 2.06 49.98 9.44
CA SER A 379 2.38 48.66 9.97
C SER A 379 3.07 47.73 8.96
N GLU A 380 2.98 48.05 7.67
CA GLU A 380 3.48 47.23 6.56
C GLU A 380 4.80 47.74 5.99
N ARG A 381 5.35 48.78 6.61
CA ARG A 381 6.60 49.39 6.20
C ARG A 381 7.76 48.93 7.08
N PRO A 382 8.98 48.83 6.52
CA PRO A 382 9.32 48.96 5.10
C PRO A 382 8.98 47.71 4.26
N GLU A 383 8.89 47.89 2.95
CA GLU A 383 9.02 46.79 1.98
C GLU A 383 10.43 46.19 2.11
N HIS A 384 10.56 44.87 2.15
CA HIS A 384 11.83 44.16 2.31
C HIS A 384 11.79 42.78 1.64
N GLN A 385 12.95 42.21 1.31
CA GLN A 385 13.03 40.88 0.68
C GLN A 385 12.96 39.79 1.74
N VAL A 386 12.14 38.78 1.48
CA VAL A 386 12.01 37.59 2.32
C VAL A 386 12.14 36.35 1.46
N THR A 387 12.97 35.41 1.88
CA THR A 387 13.08 34.08 1.28
C THR A 387 12.41 33.06 2.19
N ILE A 388 11.52 32.24 1.64
CA ILE A 388 10.89 31.13 2.39
C ILE A 388 11.20 29.78 1.74
N SER A 389 11.36 28.76 2.57
CA SER A 389 11.50 27.37 2.14
C SER A 389 10.19 26.81 1.57
N PRO A 390 10.23 25.71 0.79
CA PRO A 390 9.02 25.00 0.38
C PRO A 390 8.23 24.51 1.60
N PHE A 391 6.90 24.57 1.52
CA PHE A 391 6.00 24.17 2.60
C PHE A 391 4.64 23.76 2.04
N ARG A 392 3.82 23.11 2.88
CA ARG A 392 2.44 22.77 2.56
C ARG A 392 1.49 23.64 3.36
N ILE A 393 0.41 24.11 2.74
CA ILE A 393 -0.60 24.96 3.40
C ILE A 393 -2.00 24.44 3.13
N LEU A 394 -2.85 24.42 4.17
CA LEU A 394 -4.23 23.96 4.02
C LEU A 394 -4.96 24.85 3.01
N LYS A 395 -5.63 24.24 2.01
CA LYS A 395 -6.26 25.00 0.91
C LYS A 395 -7.39 25.93 1.33
N ARG A 396 -7.84 25.85 2.59
CA ARG A 396 -8.97 26.57 3.17
C ARG A 396 -8.71 26.87 4.66
N GLU A 397 -9.55 27.72 5.23
CA GLU A 397 -9.61 27.95 6.68
C GLU A 397 -9.98 26.66 7.44
N VAL A 398 -9.51 26.53 8.69
CA VAL A 398 -9.95 25.45 9.59
C VAL A 398 -11.41 25.65 9.92
N THR A 399 -12.23 24.62 9.74
CA THR A 399 -13.69 24.66 9.92
C THR A 399 -14.12 24.30 11.33
N GLY A 400 -15.37 24.61 11.68
CA GLY A 400 -16.00 24.13 12.89
C GLY A 400 -16.02 22.60 13.01
N ARG A 401 -16.07 21.89 11.88
CA ARG A 401 -15.97 20.42 11.79
C ARG A 401 -14.57 19.95 12.16
N ASP A 402 -13.54 20.52 11.53
CA ASP A 402 -12.15 20.19 11.83
C ASP A 402 -11.86 20.39 13.32
N TRP A 403 -12.31 21.52 13.88
CA TRP A 403 -12.20 21.83 15.30
C TRP A 403 -12.84 20.76 16.17
N ALA A 404 -14.10 20.42 15.89
CA ALA A 404 -14.84 19.41 16.64
C ALA A 404 -14.14 18.04 16.60
N LEU A 405 -13.60 17.64 15.43
CA LEU A 405 -12.88 16.39 15.25
C LEU A 405 -11.59 16.33 16.07
N VAL A 406 -10.72 17.34 15.96
CA VAL A 406 -9.42 17.37 16.65
C VAL A 406 -9.57 17.60 18.16
N MET A 407 -10.51 18.46 18.56
CA MET A 407 -10.72 18.81 19.97
C MET A 407 -11.68 17.87 20.70
N GLY A 408 -12.30 16.92 20.01
CA GLY A 408 -13.29 16.01 20.60
C GLY A 408 -14.51 16.75 21.15
N GLU A 409 -14.94 17.79 20.44
CA GLU A 409 -16.10 18.62 20.82
C GLU A 409 -17.33 18.25 19.97
N PRO A 410 -18.56 18.53 20.46
CA PRO A 410 -19.76 18.38 19.63
C PRO A 410 -19.69 19.28 18.39
N LEU A 411 -20.24 18.81 17.27
CA LEU A 411 -20.34 19.64 16.08
C LEU A 411 -21.12 20.93 16.34
N PRO A 412 -20.65 22.07 15.81
CA PRO A 412 -21.44 23.28 15.81
C PRO A 412 -22.61 23.17 14.81
N SER A 413 -23.61 24.04 14.96
CA SER A 413 -24.77 24.09 14.06
C SER A 413 -24.39 24.26 12.59
N ASN A 414 -23.26 24.94 12.35
CA ASN A 414 -22.71 25.26 11.03
C ASN A 414 -21.28 24.67 10.92
N PRO A 415 -21.13 23.36 10.67
CA PRO A 415 -19.84 22.67 10.74
C PRO A 415 -18.87 23.07 9.65
N ASP A 416 -19.35 23.46 8.47
CA ASP A 416 -18.49 23.76 7.31
C ASP A 416 -18.10 25.26 7.22
N TYR A 417 -18.44 26.04 8.25
CA TYR A 417 -18.03 27.43 8.41
C TYR A 417 -16.65 27.50 9.05
N PRO A 418 -15.85 28.55 8.81
CA PRO A 418 -14.57 28.69 9.47
C PRO A 418 -14.74 28.77 10.98
N LYS A 419 -13.82 28.14 11.69
CA LYS A 419 -13.70 28.25 13.13
C LYS A 419 -13.11 29.62 13.46
N ASP A 420 -14.00 30.57 13.73
CA ASP A 420 -13.65 31.89 14.22
C ASP A 420 -13.85 31.98 15.74
N TRP A 421 -13.49 33.14 16.30
CA TRP A 421 -13.60 33.39 17.75
C TRP A 421 -12.68 32.49 18.59
N VAL A 422 -11.52 32.18 18.02
CA VAL A 422 -10.42 31.44 18.66
C VAL A 422 -9.25 32.38 18.93
N SER A 423 -8.59 32.17 20.06
CA SER A 423 -7.35 32.85 20.40
C SER A 423 -6.15 32.12 19.80
N TRP A 424 -4.98 32.78 19.77
CA TRP A 424 -3.76 32.13 19.32
C TRP A 424 -3.42 30.90 20.18
N ASP A 425 -3.64 30.99 21.50
CA ASP A 425 -3.46 29.87 22.43
C ASP A 425 -4.43 28.71 22.12
N ASP A 426 -5.65 28.99 21.67
CA ASP A 426 -6.60 27.98 21.23
C ASP A 426 -6.11 27.25 19.97
N CYS A 427 -5.57 28.01 19.01
CA CYS A 427 -4.97 27.44 17.80
C CYS A 427 -3.78 26.54 18.12
N GLN A 428 -2.90 26.94 19.05
CA GLN A 428 -1.79 26.08 19.47
C GLN A 428 -2.30 24.79 20.12
N ARG A 429 -3.33 24.83 20.99
CA ARG A 429 -3.91 23.61 21.58
C ARG A 429 -4.50 22.66 20.54
N PHE A 430 -5.14 23.22 19.51
CA PHE A 430 -5.61 22.43 18.36
C PHE A 430 -4.44 21.76 17.64
N LEU A 431 -3.37 22.51 17.33
CA LEU A 431 -2.18 22.00 16.67
C LEU A 431 -1.45 20.95 17.51
N ASP A 432 -1.36 21.13 18.83
CA ASP A 432 -0.73 20.17 19.73
C ASP A 432 -1.48 18.84 19.72
N ARG A 433 -2.82 18.87 19.77
CA ARG A 433 -3.63 17.65 19.65
C ARG A 433 -3.50 16.98 18.29
N LEU A 434 -3.41 17.76 17.22
CA LEU A 434 -3.21 17.23 15.89
C LEU A 434 -1.82 16.58 15.76
N ASN A 435 -0.78 17.21 16.30
CA ASN A 435 0.59 16.67 16.28
C ASN A 435 0.79 15.46 17.20
N GLN A 436 0.09 15.38 18.34
CA GLN A 436 0.09 14.19 19.20
C GLN A 436 -0.30 12.91 18.45
N GLN A 437 -1.07 13.03 17.36
CA GLN A 437 -1.47 11.90 16.52
C GLN A 437 -0.42 11.51 15.48
N VAL A 438 0.63 12.33 15.27
CA VAL A 438 1.76 11.99 14.39
C VAL A 438 2.84 11.20 15.16
N GLY A 439 3.10 11.59 16.42
CA GLY A 439 4.05 10.93 17.31
C GLY A 439 4.62 11.91 18.36
N ASP A 440 5.06 11.39 19.50
CA ASP A 440 5.44 12.21 20.68
C ASP A 440 6.61 13.18 20.42
N ASP A 441 7.47 12.90 19.42
CA ASP A 441 8.68 13.66 19.11
C ASP A 441 8.63 14.42 17.75
N VAL A 442 7.50 14.40 17.04
CA VAL A 442 7.38 14.97 15.69
C VAL A 442 6.33 16.07 15.67
N ARG A 443 6.76 17.31 15.40
CA ARG A 443 5.86 18.44 15.17
C ARG A 443 5.81 18.75 13.68
N VAL A 444 4.67 18.46 13.06
CA VAL A 444 4.45 18.62 11.61
C VAL A 444 3.58 19.84 11.32
N PHE A 445 2.49 20.00 12.07
CA PHE A 445 1.50 21.03 11.84
C PHE A 445 1.78 22.26 12.70
N ARG A 446 1.71 23.44 12.10
CA ARG A 446 1.83 24.73 12.78
C ARG A 446 0.94 25.79 12.14
N LEU A 447 0.86 26.96 12.77
CA LEU A 447 0.32 28.14 12.08
C LEU A 447 1.32 28.56 10.98
N PRO A 448 0.84 29.15 9.86
CA PRO A 448 1.73 29.79 8.90
C PRO A 448 2.53 30.89 9.61
N THR A 449 3.79 31.03 9.22
CA THR A 449 4.52 32.27 9.51
C THR A 449 3.84 33.42 8.77
N GLU A 450 4.07 34.63 9.26
CA GLU A 450 3.60 35.86 8.65
C GLU A 450 4.05 35.91 7.17
N ALA A 451 5.31 35.58 6.89
CA ALA A 451 5.88 35.55 5.55
C ALA A 451 5.25 34.49 4.64
N GLU A 452 5.11 33.25 5.12
CA GLU A 452 4.46 32.17 4.36
C GLU A 452 3.02 32.51 3.99
N TRP A 453 2.28 33.14 4.91
CA TRP A 453 0.91 33.57 4.65
C TRP A 453 0.85 34.59 3.50
N GLU A 454 1.72 35.61 3.52
CA GLU A 454 1.71 36.66 2.48
C GLU A 454 2.18 36.14 1.14
N PHE A 455 3.19 35.27 1.11
CA PHE A 455 3.60 34.56 -0.10
C PHE A 455 2.44 33.75 -0.69
N ALA A 456 1.76 32.96 0.15
CA ALA A 456 0.63 32.15 -0.25
C ALA A 456 -0.54 32.99 -0.77
N ALA A 457 -0.83 34.14 -0.13
CA ALA A 457 -1.89 35.05 -0.53
C ALA A 457 -1.55 35.85 -1.81
N ALA A 458 -0.28 36.19 -2.04
CA ALA A 458 0.18 36.97 -3.18
C ALA A 458 -0.03 36.26 -4.53
N GLY A 459 0.00 34.92 -4.57
CA GLY A 459 -0.26 34.16 -5.79
C GLY A 459 0.72 34.45 -6.93
N ASP A 460 2.01 34.64 -6.61
CA ASP A 460 3.08 35.03 -7.53
C ASP A 460 2.92 36.42 -8.18
N GLN A 461 2.22 37.34 -7.51
CA GLN A 461 2.00 38.70 -7.99
C GLN A 461 2.44 39.75 -6.96
N ASP A 462 3.17 40.76 -7.42
CA ASP A 462 3.57 41.93 -6.63
C ASP A 462 2.50 43.05 -6.70
N THR A 463 1.27 42.68 -6.35
CA THR A 463 0.13 43.60 -6.31
C THR A 463 -0.66 43.45 -5.01
N PRO A 464 -1.43 44.47 -4.58
CA PRO A 464 -2.17 44.41 -3.32
C PRO A 464 -3.16 43.24 -3.25
N TRP A 465 -3.71 42.82 -4.39
CA TRP A 465 -4.44 41.57 -4.57
C TRP A 465 -3.77 40.74 -5.65
N PHE A 466 -3.81 39.40 -5.60
CA PHE A 466 -3.24 38.55 -6.64
C PHE A 466 -3.88 38.77 -8.03
N PHE A 467 -5.08 39.34 -8.09
CA PHE A 467 -5.78 39.67 -9.34
C PHE A 467 -5.56 41.13 -9.80
N GLY A 468 -4.67 41.88 -9.13
CA GLY A 468 -4.18 43.17 -9.60
C GLY A 468 -4.25 44.31 -8.58
N ALA A 469 -4.14 45.55 -9.08
CA ALA A 469 -3.99 46.76 -8.26
C ALA A 469 -5.30 47.33 -7.69
N SER A 470 -6.44 46.73 -7.98
CA SER A 470 -7.77 47.21 -7.61
C SER A 470 -8.63 46.07 -7.05
N ALA A 471 -9.46 46.39 -6.05
CA ALA A 471 -10.38 45.45 -5.42
C ALA A 471 -11.59 45.07 -6.31
N GLY A 472 -11.64 45.49 -7.57
CA GLY A 472 -12.82 45.31 -8.44
C GLY A 472 -13.25 43.87 -8.71
N GLN A 473 -12.40 42.88 -8.43
CA GLN A 473 -12.73 41.44 -8.54
C GLN A 473 -12.86 40.75 -7.17
N LEU A 474 -12.74 41.48 -6.06
CA LEU A 474 -12.71 40.90 -4.71
C LEU A 474 -13.96 40.07 -4.40
N ASP A 475 -15.11 40.43 -4.97
CA ASP A 475 -16.38 39.70 -4.81
C ASP A 475 -16.31 38.23 -5.26
N ASN A 476 -15.44 37.91 -6.21
CA ASN A 476 -15.25 36.53 -6.70
C ASN A 476 -14.43 35.67 -5.74
N PHE A 477 -13.58 36.30 -4.92
CA PHE A 477 -12.52 35.62 -4.16
C PHE A 477 -12.67 35.74 -2.63
N ALA A 478 -13.52 36.63 -2.12
CA ALA A 478 -13.59 36.89 -0.68
C ALA A 478 -15.02 37.17 -0.18
N TRP A 479 -15.29 36.72 1.04
CA TRP A 479 -16.40 37.21 1.86
C TRP A 479 -15.92 38.37 2.75
N TYR A 480 -16.37 39.59 2.48
CA TYR A 480 -15.95 40.80 3.22
C TYR A 480 -17.17 41.66 3.58
N ALA A 481 -16.96 42.81 4.23
CA ALA A 481 -18.06 43.59 4.83
C ALA A 481 -19.19 43.94 3.86
N ASP A 482 -18.90 44.15 2.57
CA ASP A 482 -19.88 44.66 1.61
C ASP A 482 -20.71 43.53 0.95
N ASN A 483 -20.19 42.30 0.87
CA ASN A 483 -20.88 41.19 0.20
C ASN A 483 -21.34 40.05 1.14
N SER A 484 -20.80 39.98 2.36
CA SER A 484 -21.03 38.86 3.28
C SER A 484 -22.28 39.03 4.15
N GLY A 485 -22.87 40.22 4.20
CA GLY A 485 -23.86 40.56 5.22
C GLY A 485 -23.27 40.60 6.65
N ARG A 486 -21.95 40.69 6.77
CA ARG A 486 -21.19 40.65 8.04
C ARG A 486 -21.37 39.35 8.83
N VAL A 487 -21.69 38.26 8.14
CA VAL A 487 -21.74 36.90 8.68
C VAL A 487 -20.70 36.03 7.98
N SER A 488 -20.20 35.01 8.68
CA SER A 488 -19.33 34.01 8.07
C SER A 488 -20.14 33.15 7.09
N HIS A 489 -19.46 32.51 6.14
CA HIS A 489 -20.06 31.61 5.15
C HIS A 489 -19.29 30.29 5.13
N PRO A 490 -19.86 29.20 4.57
CA PRO A 490 -19.10 27.98 4.34
C PRO A 490 -17.82 28.25 3.55
N VAL A 491 -16.75 27.57 3.93
CA VAL A 491 -15.44 27.66 3.25
C VAL A 491 -15.55 27.18 1.79
N MET A 492 -14.65 27.66 0.93
CA MET A 492 -14.56 27.26 -0.49
C MET A 492 -15.81 27.54 -1.33
N GLN A 493 -16.59 28.56 -0.98
CA GLN A 493 -17.70 29.04 -1.82
C GLN A 493 -17.30 30.12 -2.84
N LYS A 494 -16.10 30.66 -2.69
CA LYS A 494 -15.48 31.63 -3.61
C LYS A 494 -14.44 30.93 -4.49
N GLU A 495 -13.96 31.64 -5.50
CA GLU A 495 -12.90 31.14 -6.36
C GLU A 495 -11.55 31.07 -5.62
N ALA A 496 -10.69 30.13 -6.02
CA ALA A 496 -9.35 30.00 -5.47
C ALA A 496 -8.37 31.00 -6.09
N ASN A 497 -7.28 31.28 -5.39
CA ASN A 497 -6.13 32.01 -5.94
C ASN A 497 -5.30 31.12 -6.90
N PRO A 498 -4.24 31.65 -7.55
CA PRO A 498 -3.43 30.88 -8.51
C PRO A 498 -2.76 29.62 -7.96
N TYR A 499 -2.59 29.51 -6.65
CA TYR A 499 -2.07 28.32 -5.98
C TYR A 499 -3.17 27.33 -5.56
N GLY A 500 -4.44 27.62 -5.83
CA GLY A 500 -5.56 26.76 -5.42
C GLY A 500 -6.01 26.97 -3.97
N LEU A 501 -5.65 28.10 -3.36
CA LEU A 501 -6.09 28.45 -2.00
C LEU A 501 -7.37 29.27 -2.02
N PHE A 502 -8.31 28.89 -1.16
CA PHE A 502 -9.60 29.54 -0.98
C PHE A 502 -9.58 30.51 0.21
N ASP A 503 -10.50 31.47 0.19
CA ASP A 503 -10.80 32.38 1.29
C ASP A 503 -9.59 33.23 1.78
N VAL A 504 -8.52 33.35 0.99
CA VAL A 504 -7.26 34.04 1.38
C VAL A 504 -7.42 35.52 1.72
N TYR A 505 -8.50 36.18 1.31
CA TYR A 505 -8.74 37.61 1.57
C TYR A 505 -10.00 37.90 2.40
N GLY A 506 -10.71 36.90 2.90
CA GLY A 506 -12.02 37.12 3.52
C GLY A 506 -12.53 35.90 4.27
N ASN A 507 -13.80 35.95 4.64
CA ASN A 507 -14.43 35.06 5.60
C ASN A 507 -13.83 35.29 6.99
N VAL A 508 -12.64 34.80 7.33
CA VAL A 508 -11.93 35.19 8.56
C VAL A 508 -10.53 35.70 8.28
N ALA A 509 -10.09 36.67 9.09
CA ALA A 509 -8.67 36.94 9.22
C ALA A 509 -8.01 35.76 9.94
N GLU A 510 -6.73 35.53 9.70
CA GLU A 510 -6.07 34.29 10.10
C GLU A 510 -4.85 34.56 10.98
N TRP A 511 -4.79 33.86 12.10
CA TRP A 511 -3.62 33.87 12.99
C TRP A 511 -2.37 33.35 12.29
N CYS A 512 -1.26 34.07 12.49
CA CYS A 512 0.08 33.62 12.11
C CYS A 512 0.88 33.22 13.36
N GLN A 513 1.95 32.47 13.15
CA GLN A 513 2.84 32.02 14.23
C GLN A 513 3.56 33.20 14.90
N ASP A 514 3.89 34.23 14.13
CA ASP A 514 4.79 35.33 14.50
C ASP A 514 4.29 36.23 15.62
N VAL A 515 5.23 36.66 16.46
CA VAL A 515 5.05 37.78 17.39
C VAL A 515 5.07 39.08 16.59
N TYR A 516 4.13 39.97 16.87
CA TYR A 516 4.03 41.24 16.15
C TYR A 516 5.24 42.14 16.43
N ARG A 517 5.94 42.52 15.35
CA ARG A 517 7.06 43.47 15.35
C ARG A 517 6.99 44.43 14.15
N PRO A 518 7.52 45.66 14.29
CA PRO A 518 7.80 46.51 13.13
C PRO A 518 8.76 45.81 12.17
N TYR A 519 8.58 46.01 10.87
CA TYR A 519 9.51 45.45 9.89
C TYR A 519 10.87 46.12 9.95
N SER A 520 11.87 45.35 9.53
CA SER A 520 13.21 45.84 9.25
C SER A 520 13.47 45.77 7.75
N SER A 521 14.38 46.59 7.23
CA SER A 521 14.80 46.52 5.83
C SER A 521 15.84 45.42 5.56
N VAL A 522 16.11 44.55 6.53
CA VAL A 522 17.10 43.48 6.41
C VAL A 522 16.45 42.30 5.69
N GLU A 523 17.16 41.72 4.73
CA GLU A 523 16.72 40.51 4.06
C GLU A 523 16.77 39.34 5.04
N VAL A 524 15.70 38.54 5.07
CA VAL A 524 15.54 37.43 6.01
C VAL A 524 15.15 36.15 5.29
N THR A 525 15.62 35.02 5.80
CA THR A 525 15.27 33.69 5.32
C THR A 525 14.50 32.97 6.42
N ASP A 526 13.33 32.44 6.09
CA ASP A 526 12.42 31.72 6.99
C ASP A 526 12.15 32.46 8.33
N PRO A 527 11.73 33.74 8.28
CA PRO A 527 11.43 34.49 9.49
C PRO A 527 10.25 33.87 10.26
N GLY A 528 10.31 33.90 11.59
CA GLY A 528 9.20 33.47 12.44
C GLY A 528 9.14 31.97 12.76
N GLN A 529 10.10 31.15 12.28
CA GLN A 529 10.18 29.73 12.67
C GLN A 529 10.64 29.51 14.14
N ILE A 530 11.23 30.53 14.77
CA ILE A 530 11.68 30.49 16.17
C ILE A 530 10.59 31.08 17.08
N LEU A 531 10.18 30.31 18.08
CA LEU A 531 9.27 30.75 19.15
C LEU A 531 9.96 31.82 20.01
N GLU A 532 9.95 33.08 19.56
CA GLU A 532 10.31 34.20 20.42
C GLU A 532 9.15 34.50 21.39
N GLU A 533 9.48 34.79 22.65
CA GLU A 533 8.46 35.14 23.66
C GLU A 533 7.80 36.49 23.33
N GLY A 534 6.47 36.50 23.26
CA GLY A 534 5.68 37.72 23.05
C GLY A 534 4.19 37.52 23.34
N ASP A 535 3.53 38.58 23.81
CA ASP A 535 2.11 38.55 24.16
C ASP A 535 1.18 38.91 22.99
N PHE A 536 1.71 39.51 21.93
CA PHE A 536 0.94 39.98 20.78
C PHE A 536 1.41 39.28 19.51
N HIS A 537 0.49 38.61 18.83
CA HIS A 537 0.75 37.88 17.60
C HIS A 537 0.10 38.55 16.40
N VAL A 538 0.68 38.26 15.24
CA VAL A 538 0.19 38.75 13.96
C VAL A 538 -1.05 37.95 13.55
N PHE A 539 -2.01 38.64 12.96
CA PHE A 539 -2.99 38.01 12.08
C PHE A 539 -3.01 38.74 10.73
N ARG A 540 -3.36 38.01 9.68
CA ARG A 540 -3.32 38.51 8.30
C ARG A 540 -4.60 38.27 7.55
N GLY A 541 -4.70 38.96 6.42
CA GLY A 541 -5.88 38.95 5.57
C GLY A 541 -7.03 39.76 6.16
N GLY A 542 -8.18 39.66 5.50
CA GLY A 542 -9.40 40.31 5.94
C GLY A 542 -10.44 39.30 6.39
N SER A 543 -11.48 39.79 7.06
CA SER A 543 -12.64 38.99 7.43
C SER A 543 -13.92 39.54 6.83
N ARG A 544 -15.03 38.82 7.02
CA ARG A 544 -16.40 39.29 6.75
C ARG A 544 -16.76 40.64 7.40
N LEU A 545 -15.97 41.15 8.35
CA LEU A 545 -16.21 42.47 8.99
C LEU A 545 -15.36 43.59 8.40
N ASN A 546 -14.38 43.26 7.58
CA ASN A 546 -13.38 44.17 7.06
C ASN A 546 -13.76 44.74 5.70
N THR A 547 -13.30 45.95 5.41
CA THR A 547 -13.53 46.59 4.10
C THR A 547 -12.58 46.01 3.06
N ALA A 548 -12.88 46.23 1.78
CA ALA A 548 -12.01 45.78 0.68
C ALA A 548 -10.53 46.19 0.88
N ARG A 549 -10.27 47.39 1.42
CA ARG A 549 -8.90 47.89 1.70
C ARG A 549 -8.11 47.00 2.69
N GLN A 550 -8.80 46.31 3.59
CA GLN A 550 -8.21 45.43 4.61
C GLN A 550 -8.18 43.96 4.15
N CYS A 551 -8.93 43.60 3.11
CA CYS A 551 -8.98 42.27 2.52
C CYS A 551 -7.93 42.13 1.42
N ARG A 552 -6.64 42.15 1.78
CA ARG A 552 -5.52 42.19 0.81
C ARG A 552 -4.25 41.53 1.35
N THR A 553 -3.29 41.27 0.47
CA THR A 553 -2.04 40.54 0.77
C THR A 553 -1.24 41.14 1.93
N GLY A 554 -0.93 42.44 1.86
CA GLY A 554 -0.08 43.09 2.87
C GLY A 554 -0.80 43.45 4.18
N PHE A 555 -2.12 43.35 4.26
CA PHE A 555 -2.82 43.80 5.48
C PHE A 555 -2.49 42.88 6.65
N ARG A 556 -2.02 43.49 7.74
CA ARG A 556 -1.66 42.81 8.98
C ARG A 556 -2.24 43.54 10.19
N GLY A 557 -2.65 42.77 11.18
CA GLY A 557 -3.07 43.27 12.48
C GLY A 557 -2.36 42.56 13.63
N LEU A 558 -2.59 43.06 14.84
CA LEU A 558 -2.14 42.41 16.07
C LEU A 558 -3.28 42.18 17.05
N ALA A 559 -3.14 41.10 17.79
CA ALA A 559 -4.03 40.74 18.87
C ALA A 559 -3.24 40.03 19.97
N SER A 560 -3.69 40.14 21.22
CA SER A 560 -3.07 39.39 22.30
C SER A 560 -3.25 37.89 22.06
N ARG A 561 -2.29 37.05 22.45
CA ARG A 561 -2.38 35.59 22.30
C ARG A 561 -3.63 34.96 22.94
N LYS A 562 -4.25 35.66 23.91
CA LYS A 562 -5.48 35.27 24.61
C LYS A 562 -6.75 35.92 24.05
N ASP A 563 -6.63 36.87 23.12
CA ASP A 563 -7.78 37.55 22.55
C ASP A 563 -8.54 36.60 21.62
N THR A 564 -9.83 36.42 21.89
CA THR A 564 -10.76 35.81 20.92
C THR A 564 -11.51 36.93 20.21
N ARG A 565 -11.44 37.01 18.87
CA ARG A 565 -12.14 38.05 18.10
C ARG A 565 -13.09 37.43 17.08
N ARG A 566 -14.26 38.07 16.90
CA ARG A 566 -15.19 37.70 15.83
C ARG A 566 -14.53 37.94 14.49
N GLY A 567 -14.39 36.90 13.67
CA GLY A 567 -13.77 37.00 12.35
C GLY A 567 -12.27 36.79 12.36
N LEU A 568 -11.76 36.29 13.47
CA LEU A 568 -10.38 35.84 13.57
C LEU A 568 -10.42 34.33 13.81
N GLY A 569 -9.88 33.60 12.84
CA GLY A 569 -9.69 32.15 12.85
C GLY A 569 -8.27 31.83 12.41
N PHE A 570 -8.09 30.73 11.70
CA PHE A 570 -6.76 30.29 11.28
C PHE A 570 -6.80 29.27 10.14
N ARG A 571 -5.67 29.16 9.45
CA ARG A 571 -5.29 28.00 8.64
C ARG A 571 -4.00 27.39 9.20
N ILE A 572 -3.67 26.21 8.72
CA ILE A 572 -2.49 25.47 9.19
C ILE A 572 -1.55 25.18 8.02
N VAL A 573 -0.26 25.05 8.34
CA VAL A 573 0.79 24.60 7.41
C VAL A 573 1.44 23.33 7.95
N ALA A 574 2.10 22.59 7.06
CA ALA A 574 2.96 21.49 7.41
C ALA A 574 4.33 21.66 6.74
N ASP A 575 5.38 21.37 7.49
CA ASP A 575 6.74 21.26 6.95
C ASP A 575 6.82 19.97 6.10
N GLU A 576 7.55 19.98 4.97
CA GLU A 576 7.77 18.73 4.23
C GLU A 576 8.61 17.78 5.10
N LEU A 577 8.15 16.52 5.26
CA LEU A 577 8.87 15.46 5.98
C LEU A 577 9.50 14.41 5.03
N PRO A 578 10.55 14.72 4.26
CA PRO A 578 11.29 13.68 3.53
C PRO A 578 11.93 12.64 4.48
N GLU A 579 12.36 13.06 5.67
CA GLU A 579 13.19 12.24 6.55
C GLU A 579 12.38 11.27 7.42
N LEU A 580 11.17 11.65 7.86
CA LEU A 580 10.32 10.78 8.68
C LEU A 580 9.64 9.68 7.84
N GLU A 581 9.21 10.00 6.61
CA GLU A 581 8.70 9.00 5.66
C GLU A 581 9.79 7.97 5.29
N SER A 582 11.05 8.42 5.17
CA SER A 582 12.20 7.55 4.96
C SER A 582 12.56 6.70 6.19
N GLN A 583 12.40 7.24 7.41
CA GLN A 583 12.75 6.54 8.66
C GLN A 583 11.68 5.51 9.09
N LEU A 584 10.40 5.87 9.04
CA LEU A 584 9.30 4.97 9.41
C LEU A 584 9.15 3.79 8.42
N ALA A 585 9.43 4.00 7.14
CA ALA A 585 9.45 2.93 6.13
C ALA A 585 10.60 1.92 6.34
N SER A 586 11.66 2.30 7.07
CA SER A 586 12.90 1.51 7.20
C SER A 586 12.91 0.51 8.36
N GLN A 587 12.12 0.71 9.43
CA GLN A 587 12.28 -0.03 10.69
C GLN A 587 11.16 -1.03 11.05
N ALA A 588 9.90 -0.79 10.68
CA ALA A 588 8.79 -1.65 11.09
C ALA A 588 8.78 -3.10 10.50
N PRO A 589 9.22 -3.35 9.24
CA PRO A 589 9.12 -4.69 8.62
C PRO A 589 10.28 -5.67 8.94
N ILE A 590 11.41 -5.21 9.50
CA ILE A 590 12.61 -6.06 9.68
C ILE A 590 12.46 -6.98 10.91
N ALA A 591 11.84 -6.50 12.00
CA ALA A 591 11.69 -7.27 13.23
C ALA A 591 10.85 -8.55 13.06
N GLY A 592 9.85 -8.53 12.16
CA GLY A 592 9.08 -9.73 11.80
C GLY A 592 9.89 -10.74 10.98
N LEU A 593 10.77 -10.26 10.10
CA LEU A 593 11.69 -11.11 9.33
C LEU A 593 12.75 -11.75 10.22
N ASP A 594 13.24 -11.02 11.23
CA ASP A 594 14.24 -11.54 12.18
C ASP A 594 13.70 -12.75 12.95
N ARG A 595 12.47 -12.66 13.46
CA ARG A 595 11.81 -13.77 14.16
C ARG A 595 11.57 -14.97 13.25
N ALA A 596 11.09 -14.74 12.02
CA ALA A 596 10.84 -15.82 11.06
C ALA A 596 12.13 -16.52 10.61
N ILE A 597 13.23 -15.77 10.46
CA ILE A 597 14.55 -16.32 10.14
C ILE A 597 15.08 -17.14 11.32
N GLU A 598 14.91 -16.69 12.56
CA GLU A 598 15.32 -17.42 13.76
C GLU A 598 14.57 -18.77 13.86
N GLU A 599 13.24 -18.75 13.78
CA GLU A 599 12.39 -19.95 13.83
C GLU A 599 12.73 -20.96 12.72
N LEU A 600 12.87 -20.50 11.47
CA LEU A 600 13.21 -21.38 10.35
C LEU A 600 14.67 -21.83 10.35
N SER A 601 15.58 -21.08 10.97
CA SER A 601 16.97 -21.50 11.14
C SER A 601 17.06 -22.69 12.10
N ASP A 602 16.33 -22.62 13.21
CA ASP A 602 16.24 -23.72 14.18
C ASP A 602 15.60 -24.95 13.53
N GLU A 603 14.50 -24.77 12.79
CA GLU A 603 13.83 -25.86 12.09
C GLU A 603 14.70 -26.47 10.97
N PHE A 604 15.45 -25.63 10.24
CA PHE A 604 16.35 -26.11 9.19
C PHE A 604 17.50 -26.93 9.79
N ALA A 605 18.04 -26.50 10.93
CA ALA A 605 19.08 -27.21 11.65
C ALA A 605 18.62 -28.60 12.14
N ASP A 606 17.33 -28.73 12.48
CA ASP A 606 16.76 -29.98 12.96
C ASP A 606 16.32 -30.92 11.84
N THR A 607 15.75 -30.39 10.76
CA THR A 607 15.02 -31.20 9.76
C THR A 607 15.74 -31.36 8.42
N PHE A 608 16.68 -30.47 8.09
CA PHE A 608 17.42 -30.42 6.81
C PHE A 608 16.54 -30.50 5.55
N ARG A 609 15.26 -30.12 5.64
CA ARG A 609 14.34 -30.24 4.52
C ARG A 609 14.60 -29.17 3.45
N ASP A 610 14.47 -29.57 2.19
CA ASP A 610 14.75 -28.71 1.04
C ASP A 610 13.78 -27.52 0.93
N ASP A 611 12.54 -27.65 1.42
CA ASP A 611 11.52 -26.60 1.49
C ASP A 611 11.86 -25.55 2.55
N VAL A 612 12.21 -25.97 3.78
CA VAL A 612 12.67 -25.08 4.86
C VAL A 612 13.93 -24.33 4.43
N ARG A 613 14.88 -25.03 3.78
CA ARG A 613 16.08 -24.42 3.19
C ARG A 613 15.76 -23.32 2.19
N ASN A 614 14.82 -23.57 1.28
CA ASN A 614 14.45 -22.62 0.24
C ASN A 614 13.73 -21.40 0.84
N ASN A 615 12.83 -21.62 1.81
CA ASN A 615 12.11 -20.55 2.50
C ASN A 615 13.07 -19.67 3.32
N LEU A 616 13.97 -20.28 4.09
CA LEU A 616 14.97 -19.57 4.89
C LEU A 616 15.88 -18.70 3.98
N GLY A 617 16.37 -19.26 2.88
CA GLY A 617 17.18 -18.51 1.93
C GLY A 617 16.43 -17.35 1.25
N ALA A 618 15.13 -17.50 0.97
CA ALA A 618 14.31 -16.43 0.44
C ALA A 618 14.09 -15.30 1.47
N LEU A 619 13.93 -15.62 2.75
CA LEU A 619 13.82 -14.62 3.82
C LEU A 619 15.11 -13.81 3.97
N TYR A 620 16.28 -14.44 3.93
CA TYR A 620 17.55 -13.73 3.91
C TYR A 620 17.65 -12.77 2.72
N LEU A 621 17.27 -13.20 1.50
CA LEU A 621 17.24 -12.32 0.33
C LEU A 621 16.30 -11.10 0.54
N ILE A 622 15.11 -11.32 1.11
CA ILE A 622 14.15 -10.26 1.38
C ILE A 622 14.71 -9.28 2.43
N ARG A 623 15.21 -9.78 3.57
CA ARG A 623 15.77 -8.96 4.64
C ARG A 623 16.98 -8.16 4.16
N GLY A 624 17.88 -8.78 3.40
CA GLY A 624 19.03 -8.10 2.80
C GLY A 624 18.61 -7.00 1.82
N SER A 625 17.56 -7.22 1.03
CA SER A 625 17.02 -6.20 0.13
C SER A 625 16.45 -5.01 0.89
N ARG A 626 15.84 -5.24 2.06
CA ARG A 626 15.32 -4.16 2.93
C ARG A 626 16.43 -3.39 3.61
N ARG A 627 17.41 -4.08 4.19
CA ARG A 627 18.60 -3.47 4.78
C ARG A 627 19.36 -2.62 3.76
N TYR A 628 19.45 -3.08 2.50
CA TYR A 628 20.02 -2.28 1.42
C TYR A 628 19.25 -0.97 1.18
N GLN A 629 17.92 -1.00 1.18
CA GLN A 629 17.07 0.19 1.05
C GLN A 629 17.23 1.13 2.27
N SER A 630 17.37 0.56 3.46
CA SER A 630 17.65 1.29 4.70
C SER A 630 19.10 1.79 4.83
N LYS A 631 19.95 1.55 3.81
CA LYS A 631 21.40 1.88 3.78
C LYS A 631 22.24 1.14 4.83
N GLU A 632 21.74 0.04 5.36
CA GLU A 632 22.48 -0.91 6.22
C GLU A 632 23.26 -1.90 5.34
N TYR A 633 24.25 -1.39 4.59
CA TYR A 633 24.89 -2.13 3.50
C TYR A 633 25.66 -3.37 3.98
N GLU A 634 26.33 -3.31 5.12
CA GLU A 634 27.06 -4.44 5.69
C GLU A 634 26.12 -5.59 6.04
N LEU A 635 25.00 -5.29 6.71
CA LEU A 635 24.01 -6.28 7.09
C LEU A 635 23.27 -6.83 5.87
N ALA A 636 23.07 -6.00 4.83
CA ALA A 636 22.54 -6.46 3.55
C ALA A 636 23.50 -7.44 2.86
N ILE A 637 24.81 -7.17 2.89
CA ILE A 637 25.85 -8.07 2.35
C ILE A 637 25.81 -9.42 3.07
N GLU A 638 25.75 -9.43 4.40
CA GLU A 638 25.67 -10.66 5.21
C GLU A 638 24.44 -11.48 4.81
N ASP A 639 23.28 -10.84 4.70
CA ASP A 639 22.03 -11.51 4.34
C ASP A 639 22.07 -12.12 2.93
N PHE A 640 22.59 -11.39 1.93
CA PHE A 640 22.72 -11.96 0.59
C PHE A 640 23.73 -13.12 0.55
N GLN A 641 24.77 -13.07 1.37
CA GLN A 641 25.74 -14.17 1.48
C GLN A 641 25.13 -15.41 2.12
N GLU A 642 24.34 -15.25 3.18
CA GLU A 642 23.62 -16.36 3.82
C GLU A 642 22.58 -16.97 2.87
N ALA A 643 21.82 -16.15 2.14
CA ALA A 643 20.91 -16.64 1.10
C ALA A 643 21.66 -17.49 0.06
N ILE A 644 22.83 -17.05 -0.40
CA ILE A 644 23.67 -17.79 -1.36
C ILE A 644 24.20 -19.11 -0.79
N GLN A 645 24.50 -19.14 0.50
CA GLN A 645 25.06 -20.30 1.18
C GLN A 645 24.01 -21.39 1.41
N ILE A 646 22.80 -20.99 1.78
CA ILE A 646 21.70 -21.89 2.12
C ILE A 646 21.03 -22.43 0.85
N LEU A 647 20.86 -21.60 -0.18
CA LEU A 647 20.11 -21.97 -1.37
C LEU A 647 20.90 -22.84 -2.36
N PRO A 648 20.21 -23.73 -3.12
CA PRO A 648 20.82 -24.44 -4.24
C PRO A 648 21.47 -23.47 -5.23
N THR A 649 22.67 -23.79 -5.73
CA THR A 649 23.49 -22.86 -6.53
C THR A 649 22.77 -22.26 -7.75
N LYS A 650 21.85 -23.03 -8.36
CA LYS A 650 21.07 -22.64 -9.55
C LYS A 650 19.65 -22.12 -9.23
N SER A 651 19.25 -21.99 -7.96
CA SER A 651 17.93 -21.44 -7.64
C SER A 651 17.83 -19.98 -8.08
N SER A 652 16.61 -19.54 -8.41
CA SER A 652 16.32 -18.14 -8.78
C SER A 652 16.84 -17.18 -7.71
N ASP A 653 16.55 -17.44 -6.44
CA ASP A 653 16.92 -16.56 -5.33
C ASP A 653 18.42 -16.51 -5.06
N ALA A 654 19.14 -17.62 -5.26
CA ALA A 654 20.59 -17.62 -5.14
C ALA A 654 21.25 -16.83 -6.28
N LEU A 655 20.62 -16.80 -7.47
CA LEU A 655 21.10 -16.02 -8.61
C LEU A 655 20.81 -14.53 -8.41
N VAL A 656 19.61 -14.18 -7.93
CA VAL A 656 19.23 -12.80 -7.59
C VAL A 656 20.11 -12.24 -6.48
N SER A 657 20.37 -13.00 -5.41
CA SER A 657 21.26 -12.59 -4.31
C SER A 657 22.67 -12.25 -4.82
N ARG A 658 23.19 -13.02 -5.79
CA ARG A 658 24.49 -12.73 -6.42
C ARG A 658 24.45 -11.51 -7.32
N CYS A 659 23.35 -11.27 -8.03
CA CYS A 659 23.15 -10.02 -8.77
C CYS A 659 23.17 -8.82 -7.82
N TYR A 660 22.49 -8.91 -6.68
CA TYR A 660 22.42 -7.82 -5.70
C TYR A 660 23.76 -7.54 -5.05
N LEU A 661 24.52 -8.55 -4.64
CA LEU A 661 25.90 -8.36 -4.18
C LEU A 661 26.79 -7.72 -5.24
N SER A 662 26.73 -8.22 -6.47
CA SER A 662 27.51 -7.66 -7.57
C SER A 662 27.17 -6.18 -7.81
N TRP A 663 25.88 -5.87 -7.85
CA TRP A 663 25.39 -4.51 -8.05
C TRP A 663 25.84 -3.58 -6.93
N LEU A 664 25.59 -3.98 -5.67
CA LEU A 664 25.99 -3.26 -4.48
C LEU A 664 27.49 -2.93 -4.51
N PHE A 665 28.35 -3.92 -4.78
CA PHE A 665 29.81 -3.69 -4.86
C PHE A 665 30.25 -2.80 -6.02
N ALA A 666 29.44 -2.65 -7.08
CA ALA A 666 29.76 -1.78 -8.22
C ALA A 666 29.18 -0.37 -8.10
N THR A 667 27.98 -0.22 -7.51
CA THR A 667 27.17 0.99 -7.67
C THR A 667 26.85 1.73 -6.39
N CYS A 668 27.17 1.18 -5.22
CA CYS A 668 26.86 1.81 -3.93
C CYS A 668 27.35 3.27 -3.88
N THR A 669 26.60 4.15 -3.20
CA THR A 669 27.07 5.52 -3.00
C THR A 669 28.19 5.62 -1.95
N ASP A 670 28.31 4.60 -1.09
CA ASP A 670 29.41 4.46 -0.13
C ASP A 670 30.68 3.90 -0.79
N ASP A 671 31.79 4.61 -0.61
CA ASP A 671 33.11 4.28 -1.15
C ASP A 671 33.75 3.08 -0.44
N GLU A 672 33.47 2.86 0.85
CA GLU A 672 34.05 1.77 1.64
C GLU A 672 33.46 0.40 1.29
N ILE A 673 32.21 0.41 0.81
CA ILE A 673 31.49 -0.78 0.37
C ILE A 673 31.94 -1.24 -1.02
N ARG A 674 32.33 -0.30 -1.90
CA ARG A 674 32.60 -0.59 -3.31
C ARG A 674 33.86 -1.42 -3.51
N ASP A 675 33.73 -2.49 -4.31
CA ASP A 675 34.81 -3.41 -4.66
C ASP A 675 34.54 -3.97 -6.06
N GLY A 676 35.15 -3.34 -7.08
CA GLY A 676 34.97 -3.73 -8.48
C GLY A 676 35.40 -5.17 -8.79
N GLU A 677 36.40 -5.70 -8.08
CA GLU A 677 36.88 -7.07 -8.28
C GLU A 677 35.88 -8.07 -7.70
N ARG A 678 35.40 -7.87 -6.47
CA ARG A 678 34.33 -8.71 -5.90
C ARG A 678 33.06 -8.64 -6.75
N SER A 679 32.68 -7.43 -7.17
CA SER A 679 31.54 -7.24 -8.07
C SER A 679 31.68 -8.09 -9.34
N TYR A 680 32.84 -8.05 -9.98
CA TYR A 680 33.13 -8.81 -11.20
C TYR A 680 33.06 -10.32 -10.98
N GLN A 681 33.57 -10.85 -9.85
CA GLN A 681 33.50 -12.27 -9.56
C GLN A 681 32.05 -12.78 -9.43
N PHE A 682 31.18 -12.02 -8.76
CA PHE A 682 29.76 -12.35 -8.68
C PHE A 682 29.06 -12.22 -10.04
N ALA A 683 29.26 -11.10 -10.75
CA ALA A 683 28.66 -10.87 -12.06
C ALA A 683 29.03 -11.96 -13.07
N LYS A 684 30.32 -12.31 -13.15
CA LYS A 684 30.83 -13.34 -14.07
C LYS A 684 30.17 -14.69 -13.80
N ARG A 685 30.03 -15.07 -12.52
CA ARG A 685 29.42 -16.34 -12.13
C ARG A 685 27.94 -16.39 -12.47
N VAL A 686 27.21 -15.29 -12.27
CA VAL A 686 25.78 -15.22 -12.63
C VAL A 686 25.61 -15.23 -14.15
N ASN A 687 26.44 -14.49 -14.88
CA ASN A 687 26.37 -14.45 -16.34
C ASN A 687 26.54 -15.84 -16.96
N VAL A 688 27.51 -16.64 -16.50
CA VAL A 688 27.66 -18.05 -16.97
C VAL A 688 26.40 -18.88 -16.77
N LEU A 689 25.63 -18.64 -15.71
CA LEU A 689 24.41 -19.40 -15.38
C LEU A 689 23.17 -18.89 -16.11
N LEU A 690 23.10 -17.59 -16.41
CA LEU A 690 21.93 -16.94 -16.99
C LEU A 690 22.08 -16.54 -18.47
N TYR A 691 23.26 -16.67 -19.09
CA TYR A 691 23.53 -16.11 -20.43
C TYR A 691 22.54 -16.55 -21.53
N ASN A 692 22.02 -17.79 -21.44
CA ASN A 692 21.08 -18.36 -22.41
C ASN A 692 19.61 -18.33 -21.95
N THR A 693 19.29 -17.62 -20.87
CA THR A 693 17.91 -17.53 -20.36
C THR A 693 17.26 -16.19 -20.74
N LYS A 694 15.92 -16.11 -20.61
CA LYS A 694 15.17 -14.86 -20.76
C LYS A 694 15.64 -13.77 -19.78
N SER A 695 16.31 -14.14 -18.69
CA SER A 695 16.87 -13.22 -17.68
C SER A 695 18.33 -12.83 -17.95
N SER A 696 18.89 -13.17 -19.12
CA SER A 696 20.28 -12.87 -19.46
C SER A 696 20.62 -11.38 -19.41
N TRP A 697 19.65 -10.50 -19.74
CA TRP A 697 19.80 -9.04 -19.69
C TRP A 697 20.26 -8.54 -18.31
N LEU A 698 19.69 -9.07 -17.22
CA LEU A 698 20.05 -8.67 -15.86
C LEU A 698 21.50 -9.01 -15.52
N SER A 699 21.93 -10.22 -15.88
CA SER A 699 23.30 -10.66 -15.65
C SER A 699 24.32 -9.83 -16.43
N LEU A 700 23.92 -9.32 -17.61
CA LEU A 700 24.73 -8.42 -18.43
C LEU A 700 24.76 -7.01 -17.84
N THR A 701 23.66 -6.53 -17.26
CA THR A 701 23.57 -5.23 -16.57
C THR A 701 24.50 -5.17 -15.35
N VAL A 702 24.49 -6.18 -14.48
CA VAL A 702 25.40 -6.22 -13.32
C VAL A 702 26.87 -6.39 -13.75
N LEU A 703 27.12 -7.14 -14.83
CA LEU A 703 28.47 -7.30 -15.39
C LEU A 703 28.99 -5.99 -16.02
N ALA A 704 28.12 -5.21 -16.64
CA ALA A 704 28.45 -3.88 -17.15
C ALA A 704 28.85 -2.93 -16.01
N ALA A 705 28.08 -2.93 -14.91
CA ALA A 705 28.39 -2.15 -13.72
C ALA A 705 29.75 -2.54 -13.11
N ALA A 706 30.03 -3.84 -13.00
CA ALA A 706 31.32 -4.33 -12.50
C ALA A 706 32.50 -3.86 -13.36
N HIS A 707 32.39 -3.98 -14.69
CA HIS A 707 33.42 -3.47 -15.61
C HIS A 707 33.62 -1.96 -15.50
N ALA A 708 32.53 -1.19 -15.32
CA ALA A 708 32.62 0.25 -15.13
C ALA A 708 33.34 0.62 -13.82
N GLU A 709 33.09 -0.11 -12.73
CA GLU A 709 33.76 0.11 -11.45
C GLU A 709 35.28 -0.18 -11.55
N LEU A 710 35.65 -1.20 -12.33
CA LEU A 710 37.04 -1.52 -12.69
C LEU A 710 37.69 -0.52 -13.67
N GLY A 711 36.92 0.45 -14.20
CA GLY A 711 37.40 1.41 -15.20
C GLY A 711 37.49 0.86 -16.64
N GLU A 712 36.97 -0.34 -16.89
CA GLU A 712 36.96 -1.00 -18.19
C GLU A 712 35.74 -0.58 -19.04
N PHE A 713 35.61 0.71 -19.34
CA PHE A 713 34.41 1.28 -19.97
C PHE A 713 34.05 0.68 -21.34
N ASP A 714 35.02 0.31 -22.17
CA ASP A 714 34.74 -0.35 -23.46
C ASP A 714 33.99 -1.67 -23.26
N ARG A 715 34.37 -2.45 -22.24
CA ARG A 715 33.70 -3.70 -21.89
C ARG A 715 32.35 -3.45 -21.23
N ALA A 716 32.27 -2.44 -20.37
CA ALA A 716 31.02 -2.04 -19.73
C ALA A 716 29.96 -1.64 -20.76
N ILE A 717 30.33 -0.80 -21.73
CA ILE A 717 29.44 -0.35 -22.82
C ILE A 717 29.00 -1.55 -23.67
N ALA A 718 29.92 -2.45 -24.05
CA ALA A 718 29.58 -3.63 -24.84
C ALA A 718 28.56 -4.54 -24.12
N ARG A 719 28.73 -4.75 -22.81
CA ARG A 719 27.79 -5.54 -22.00
C ARG A 719 26.45 -4.83 -21.81
N ALA A 720 26.44 -3.51 -21.61
CA ALA A 720 25.21 -2.72 -21.48
C ALA A 720 24.41 -2.65 -22.79
N GLN A 721 25.06 -2.54 -23.95
CA GLN A 721 24.40 -2.63 -25.26
C GLN A 721 23.72 -3.99 -25.45
N GLU A 722 24.40 -5.06 -25.06
CA GLU A 722 23.86 -6.41 -25.13
C GLU A 722 22.67 -6.57 -24.16
N ALA A 723 22.75 -6.00 -22.95
CA ALA A 723 21.65 -5.99 -22.00
C ALA A 723 20.40 -5.29 -22.57
N VAL A 724 20.55 -4.10 -23.17
CA VAL A 724 19.46 -3.36 -23.84
C VAL A 724 18.80 -4.21 -24.92
N SER A 725 19.59 -4.92 -25.74
CA SER A 725 19.03 -5.77 -26.82
C SER A 725 18.22 -6.96 -26.34
N ARG A 726 18.34 -7.33 -25.05
CA ARG A 726 17.68 -8.50 -24.45
C ARG A 726 16.68 -8.11 -23.35
N ALA A 727 16.56 -6.83 -23.03
CA ALA A 727 15.72 -6.34 -21.95
C ALA A 727 14.22 -6.41 -22.32
N PRO A 728 13.34 -6.87 -21.41
CA PRO A 728 11.90 -6.70 -21.55
C PRO A 728 11.52 -5.21 -21.63
N GLU A 729 10.40 -4.91 -22.28
CA GLU A 729 9.91 -3.53 -22.50
C GLU A 729 9.87 -2.69 -21.20
N GLN A 730 9.40 -3.29 -20.10
CA GLN A 730 9.34 -2.66 -18.78
C GLN A 730 10.70 -2.23 -18.20
N PHE A 731 11.83 -2.80 -18.66
CA PHE A 731 13.18 -2.51 -18.16
C PHE A 731 14.07 -1.82 -19.20
N LEU A 732 13.55 -1.56 -20.40
CA LEU A 732 14.31 -1.00 -21.50
C LEU A 732 14.83 0.40 -21.19
N SER A 733 13.96 1.27 -20.66
CA SER A 733 14.30 2.66 -20.33
C SER A 733 15.42 2.79 -19.28
N ASP A 734 15.40 1.94 -18.25
CA ASP A 734 16.44 1.91 -17.22
C ASP A 734 17.78 1.39 -17.78
N CYS A 735 17.75 0.36 -18.62
CA CYS A 735 18.94 -0.15 -19.31
C CYS A 735 19.54 0.90 -20.27
N GLU A 736 18.71 1.64 -21.00
CA GLU A 736 19.13 2.72 -21.90
C GLU A 736 19.75 3.91 -21.14
N THR A 737 19.16 4.28 -20.00
CA THR A 737 19.69 5.34 -19.14
C THR A 737 21.09 5.00 -18.64
N ARG A 738 21.28 3.77 -18.14
CA ARG A 738 22.58 3.27 -17.68
C ARG A 738 23.60 3.20 -18.82
N LEU A 739 23.18 2.73 -20.01
CA LEU A 739 24.05 2.73 -21.19
C LEU A 739 24.49 4.16 -21.58
N SER A 740 23.60 5.14 -21.46
CA SER A 740 23.93 6.55 -21.73
C SER A 740 25.00 7.08 -20.76
N GLN A 741 24.88 6.77 -19.47
CA GLN A 741 25.89 7.13 -18.45
C GLN A 741 27.24 6.45 -18.73
N LEU A 742 27.24 5.16 -19.04
CA LEU A 742 28.46 4.41 -19.36
C LEU A 742 29.16 4.96 -20.61
N LYS A 743 28.42 5.39 -21.64
CA LYS A 743 28.98 6.04 -22.84
C LYS A 743 29.66 7.38 -22.54
N GLN A 744 29.32 8.03 -21.43
CA GLN A 744 29.98 9.23 -20.94
C GLN A 744 31.17 8.90 -20.01
N ASN A 745 31.59 7.64 -19.94
CA ASN A 745 32.59 7.13 -19.00
C ASN A 745 32.24 7.42 -17.53
N GLN A 746 30.95 7.47 -17.19
CA GLN A 746 30.49 7.65 -15.82
C GLN A 746 30.30 6.30 -15.16
N LYS A 747 30.86 6.14 -13.95
CA LYS A 747 30.55 4.99 -13.10
C LYS A 747 29.11 5.11 -12.60
N LEU A 748 28.40 3.99 -12.52
CA LEU A 748 27.03 3.97 -12.04
C LEU A 748 27.03 4.18 -10.51
N ARG A 749 26.26 5.14 -10.01
CA ARG A 749 26.12 5.44 -8.58
C ARG A 749 24.63 5.49 -8.25
N THR A 750 24.15 4.48 -7.53
CA THR A 750 22.72 4.37 -7.18
C THR A 750 22.53 3.60 -5.88
N ASN A 751 21.49 3.99 -5.15
CA ASN A 751 21.00 3.29 -3.95
C ASN A 751 19.80 2.38 -4.29
N GLU A 752 19.52 2.17 -5.57
CA GLU A 752 18.46 1.29 -6.05
C GLU A 752 19.02 -0.06 -6.48
N LEU A 753 18.27 -1.14 -6.27
CA LEU A 753 18.59 -2.47 -6.77
C LEU A 753 18.21 -2.59 -8.26
N PRO A 754 18.87 -3.47 -9.03
CA PRO A 754 18.60 -3.63 -10.44
C PRO A 754 17.32 -4.44 -10.73
N LEU A 755 16.61 -4.93 -9.69
CA LEU A 755 15.31 -5.62 -9.78
C LEU A 755 14.39 -5.29 -8.59
N PRO A 756 13.06 -5.41 -8.76
CA PRO A 756 12.13 -5.67 -7.66
C PRO A 756 12.05 -7.17 -7.31
N VAL A 757 11.98 -7.50 -6.02
CA VAL A 757 11.91 -8.88 -5.46
C VAL A 757 10.64 -9.66 -5.90
N SER A 758 9.78 -9.12 -6.76
CA SER A 758 8.53 -9.74 -7.25
C SER A 758 8.61 -10.28 -8.68
N VAL A 759 9.75 -10.14 -9.39
CA VAL A 759 9.94 -10.78 -10.69
C VAL A 759 10.67 -12.11 -10.51
N GLN A 760 10.09 -13.00 -9.69
CA GLN A 760 10.42 -14.41 -9.79
C GLN A 760 9.74 -14.98 -11.03
N ALA A 761 10.59 -15.33 -11.98
CA ALA A 761 10.39 -16.19 -13.13
C ALA A 761 8.97 -16.74 -13.33
N ASP A 762 8.33 -16.21 -14.35
CA ASP A 762 7.58 -16.97 -15.33
C ASP A 762 8.42 -18.19 -15.79
N THR A 763 8.37 -19.25 -14.97
CA THR A 763 8.72 -20.63 -15.33
C THR A 763 7.45 -21.46 -15.40
N SER A 764 6.39 -20.86 -15.94
CA SER A 764 5.33 -21.60 -16.60
C SER A 764 5.88 -22.20 -17.90
N ASN A 765 6.71 -23.23 -17.75
CA ASN A 765 6.98 -24.32 -18.70
C ASN A 765 8.05 -25.25 -18.09
N GLN A 766 7.62 -26.08 -17.14
CA GLN A 766 7.73 -27.55 -17.20
C GLN A 766 7.04 -28.19 -15.99
#